data_AF-A0A8I1LXZ4-F1
#
_entry.id   AF-A0A8I1LXZ4-F1
#
_cell.length_a   1.000
_cell.length_b   1.000
_cell.length_c   1.000
_cell.angle_alpha   90.00
_cell.angle_beta   90.00
_cell.angle_gamma   90.00
#
_symmetry.space_group_name_H-M   'P 1'
#
loop_
_entity.id
_entity.type
_entity.pdbx_description
1 polymer ?
#
loop_
_entity_poly.entity_id
_entity_poly.type
_entity_poly.pdbx_seq_one_letter_code
_entity_poly.pdbx_strand_id
1 'polypeptide(L)'
;MKKLICIIMSAIIIIMLFMPSFTICAADTNESKKITEFTNGIADLARKYDSEKEFVAPEEDETAQIQAFSARNSEEVTDSTKPEYTLQDFQTARLIVRADGNFDKCGALEDVSGFEDFHILQYESPEVAMVAFKQIKDEKNITKIAPDEVVAGLQGEISENTVDVSKDYLCAWSTDRTQSKRLQDYLKANNIQMREIIVGVVDTGVDYNHEFLKGRLIHPKFDFPNNSNAEEDEESIYKSHGTAVSSVIVDNTPENVKIIMYNGFDENGKSTEARLAAAVIAAVDEEVDLINASWTAYDSADVISASLDYAYQKNIPVFACVGNDDGANMYFLPANKKECIAVAATDLDNTAADWNIVTPNTDISAPGEDVKVAAFHNKYETWRGTSFSTPCVASIGAILLSVNPNMSVDALKTRLKETALPVKYQNFYHSSQGEYFDNVESLYIGSGIVQFCDAFGLEDECAVPEIHMEAKVYVGEQKCEITCADKNATILYTTDGSYPDLQNATMYTEPFSITERTRIRAVAYYADSGYHGEETEVTPRIQYIDDDSAFKIDADGIIHEYTGSIADLYVQEKINGIQVTGFVAGAFRKGALLSLTLPETVTEIPANAFYEDTSLEFIRAAGVTNIEMSAFCNSALMYAEFPNTKVIENGAFAYASKFYGGDFSSVETIKRAAFQYSKIRSFDGPQVKELAPATFRCCNSLERVYFPQVSFYTGIPVYGIFEDCSLLREVVMPAETALPLKSFRSSNITEAYFPFLEKMGTSAFEMCICLEKIYMPSLLEIPKNAFGGSTSSNPRAKSRAYFFDNVKMIGENVFGVYPTSRIEFSHLESAKSLPQTEGCIISMPSTFRECTEDTKGRNYKVYGTKGTYAEQWANENEHTFIEISQETAVLTQLPEKYTDADGVLTADVIGFNRTYQWYGSFSADNNAGAPIDGATDKDFNPIDYPAYPYYYCVVTSTDVGYDPIEIRTNITENTTYQSADYTEYNKAVEQAKALDRSLYTDLTELDEALSADIGGLSNAQQNIVDEQTAKIKAALDNLVLKPADYSRVNEQINTVPEHLEYYTDETVNALNKILNGIDYGLDITKQEVVDSYAEQLQNAISALEYKPADYAEYDKAVAKAKGLDKEKYVDFSQVEKELAVDVGGRNITQQEEVDLQTKAILAAIDALEEKPQEQPIINPEQDKTSGNIAPDKPSKNESVISPITGSETYTGVFTALAALSFATVLLVRKKKDN
;
A
#
# COMPACT_ATOMS: atom_id res chain seq x y z
N MET A 1 -44.07 -31.62 -21.74
CA MET A 1 -42.95 -32.11 -20.89
C MET A 1 -41.76 -31.17 -20.94
N LYS A 2 -40.79 -31.25 -21.89
CA LYS A 2 -39.53 -30.45 -21.81
C LYS A 2 -39.69 -28.98 -21.38
N LYS A 3 -40.53 -28.15 -22.03
CA LYS A 3 -40.79 -26.75 -21.60
C LYS A 3 -41.30 -26.60 -20.15
N LEU A 4 -42.11 -27.53 -19.65
CA LEU A 4 -42.62 -27.53 -18.28
C LEU A 4 -41.52 -27.88 -17.27
N ILE A 5 -40.62 -28.81 -17.63
CA ILE A 5 -39.45 -29.15 -16.82
C ILE A 5 -38.49 -27.96 -16.73
N CYS A 6 -38.26 -27.23 -17.83
CA CYS A 6 -37.48 -25.99 -17.81
C CYS A 6 -38.09 -24.94 -16.88
N ILE A 7 -39.40 -24.66 -16.99
CA ILE A 7 -40.08 -23.69 -16.11
C ILE A 7 -39.99 -24.09 -14.63
N ILE A 8 -40.16 -25.39 -14.31
CA ILE A 8 -40.03 -25.90 -12.94
C ILE A 8 -38.59 -25.80 -12.43
N MET A 9 -37.58 -26.13 -13.25
CA MET A 9 -36.18 -25.97 -12.83
C MET A 9 -35.78 -24.50 -12.69
N SER A 10 -36.23 -23.59 -13.56
CA SER A 10 -36.01 -22.15 -13.38
C SER A 10 -36.65 -21.62 -12.10
N ALA A 11 -37.88 -22.07 -11.76
CA ALA A 11 -38.52 -21.69 -10.51
C ALA A 11 -37.78 -22.26 -9.28
N ILE A 12 -37.31 -23.50 -9.34
CA ILE A 12 -36.51 -24.11 -8.25
C ILE A 12 -35.16 -23.42 -8.09
N ILE A 13 -34.47 -23.08 -9.18
CA ILE A 13 -33.19 -22.34 -9.15
C ILE A 13 -33.40 -20.95 -8.55
N ILE A 14 -34.47 -20.23 -8.93
CA ILE A 14 -34.81 -18.94 -8.33
C ILE A 14 -35.09 -19.08 -6.83
N ILE A 15 -35.87 -20.08 -6.41
CA ILE A 15 -36.14 -20.33 -4.98
C ILE A 15 -34.85 -20.70 -4.21
N MET A 16 -33.97 -21.51 -4.80
CA MET A 16 -32.68 -21.89 -4.20
C MET A 16 -31.68 -20.73 -4.14
N LEU A 17 -31.74 -19.76 -5.07
CA LEU A 17 -30.94 -18.53 -5.01
C LEU A 17 -31.40 -17.59 -3.90
N PHE A 18 -32.71 -17.53 -3.61
CA PHE A 18 -33.25 -16.67 -2.54
C PHE A 18 -33.32 -17.35 -1.16
N MET A 19 -33.25 -18.68 -1.06
CA MET A 19 -33.28 -19.39 0.23
C MET A 19 -32.15 -19.01 1.20
N PRO A 20 -30.88 -18.82 0.77
CA PRO A 20 -29.84 -18.25 1.62
C PRO A 20 -30.24 -16.87 2.12
N SER A 21 -30.65 -15.95 1.23
CA SER A 21 -31.05 -14.59 1.58
C SER A 21 -32.20 -14.55 2.60
N PHE A 22 -33.25 -15.36 2.42
CA PHE A 22 -34.35 -15.44 3.38
C PHE A 22 -33.95 -16.05 4.73
N THR A 23 -32.87 -16.84 4.80
CA THR A 23 -32.35 -17.40 6.05
C THR A 23 -31.42 -16.41 6.76
N ILE A 24 -30.59 -15.70 5.99
CA ILE A 24 -29.69 -14.63 6.46
C ILE A 24 -30.52 -13.48 7.03
N CYS A 25 -31.45 -12.90 6.26
CA CYS A 25 -32.32 -11.82 6.76
C CYS A 25 -33.19 -12.21 7.96
N ALA A 26 -33.47 -13.51 8.16
CA ALA A 26 -34.16 -14.02 9.34
C ALA A 26 -33.25 -14.25 10.55
N ALA A 27 -31.93 -14.36 10.35
CA ALA A 27 -30.92 -14.27 11.39
C ALA A 27 -30.66 -12.80 11.76
N ASP A 28 -30.37 -11.95 10.76
CA ASP A 28 -30.09 -10.50 10.93
C ASP A 28 -31.18 -9.80 11.74
N THR A 29 -32.46 -10.02 11.39
CA THR A 29 -33.61 -9.42 12.11
C THR A 29 -33.87 -9.99 13.51
N ASN A 30 -33.29 -11.16 13.83
CA ASN A 30 -33.33 -11.75 15.17
C ASN A 30 -32.09 -11.38 16.00
N GLU A 31 -31.00 -10.95 15.35
CA GLU A 31 -29.80 -10.42 15.97
C GLU A 31 -29.98 -8.93 16.32
N SER A 32 -30.30 -8.08 15.35
CA SER A 32 -30.66 -6.67 15.57
C SER A 32 -31.70 -6.54 16.69
N LYS A 33 -32.78 -7.33 16.67
CA LYS A 33 -33.78 -7.32 17.76
C LYS A 33 -33.19 -7.56 19.16
N LYS A 34 -32.18 -8.42 19.33
CA LYS A 34 -31.51 -8.63 20.63
C LYS A 34 -30.64 -7.43 21.00
N ILE A 35 -30.00 -6.80 20.03
CA ILE A 35 -29.17 -5.62 20.19
C ILE A 35 -30.05 -4.41 20.58
N THR A 36 -31.23 -4.27 19.96
CA THR A 36 -32.29 -3.35 20.38
C THR A 36 -32.80 -3.67 21.79
N GLU A 37 -32.96 -4.94 22.16
CA GLU A 37 -33.37 -5.34 23.53
C GLU A 37 -32.27 -5.07 24.57
N PHE A 38 -30.99 -5.22 24.23
CA PHE A 38 -29.83 -4.91 25.07
C PHE A 38 -29.68 -3.40 25.33
N THR A 39 -29.67 -2.59 24.27
CA THR A 39 -29.56 -1.12 24.37
C THR A 39 -30.73 -0.52 25.16
N ASN A 40 -31.96 -0.91 24.84
CA ASN A 40 -33.14 -0.46 25.61
C ASN A 40 -33.11 -0.98 27.05
N GLY A 41 -32.60 -2.18 27.31
CA GLY A 41 -32.42 -2.69 28.67
C GLY A 41 -31.47 -1.82 29.51
N ILE A 42 -30.36 -1.34 28.94
CA ILE A 42 -29.44 -0.41 29.63
C ILE A 42 -30.12 0.94 29.90
N ALA A 43 -30.91 1.46 28.94
CA ALA A 43 -31.70 2.67 29.15
C ALA A 43 -32.85 2.48 30.17
N ASP A 44 -33.44 1.29 30.26
CA ASP A 44 -34.43 0.90 31.27
C ASP A 44 -33.80 0.83 32.67
N LEU A 45 -32.60 0.25 32.80
CA LEU A 45 -31.82 0.24 34.04
C LEU A 45 -31.53 1.67 34.52
N ALA A 46 -30.99 2.53 33.66
CA ALA A 46 -30.73 3.94 34.00
C ALA A 46 -32.02 4.66 34.43
N ARG A 47 -33.12 4.50 33.67
CA ARG A 47 -34.44 5.07 33.99
C ARG A 47 -35.03 4.60 35.31
N LYS A 48 -34.69 3.40 35.77
CA LYS A 48 -35.27 2.78 36.97
C LYS A 48 -34.41 2.92 38.22
N TYR A 49 -33.08 2.94 38.08
CA TYR A 49 -32.14 2.83 39.20
C TYR A 49 -31.29 4.08 39.43
N ASP A 50 -31.18 5.00 38.45
CA ASP A 50 -30.25 6.13 38.53
C ASP A 50 -30.95 7.50 38.64
N SER A 51 -32.25 7.58 38.37
CA SER A 51 -33.02 8.85 38.36
C SER A 51 -33.14 9.60 39.70
N GLU A 52 -32.70 9.00 40.81
CA GLU A 52 -32.61 9.63 42.14
C GLU A 52 -31.16 9.68 42.68
N LYS A 53 -30.16 9.36 41.84
CA LYS A 53 -28.73 9.38 42.21
C LYS A 53 -28.04 10.65 41.71
N GLU A 54 -27.15 11.19 42.53
CA GLU A 54 -26.13 12.16 42.13
C GLU A 54 -24.80 11.42 42.02
N PHE A 55 -24.26 11.30 40.81
CA PHE A 55 -23.06 10.49 40.54
C PHE A 55 -21.78 11.30 40.71
N VAL A 56 -20.81 10.74 41.44
CA VAL A 56 -19.51 11.36 41.71
C VAL A 56 -18.42 10.53 41.04
N ALA A 57 -17.84 11.07 39.98
CA ALA A 57 -16.68 10.48 39.31
C ALA A 57 -15.47 10.45 40.27
N PRO A 58 -14.58 9.44 40.19
CA PRO A 58 -13.41 9.37 41.05
C PRO A 58 -12.38 10.47 40.70
N GLU A 59 -12.20 11.44 41.59
CA GLU A 59 -11.09 12.40 41.54
C GLU A 59 -9.79 11.75 42.05
N GLU A 60 -8.63 12.13 41.50
CA GLU A 60 -7.37 11.41 41.74
C GLU A 60 -6.81 11.48 43.18
N ASP A 61 -7.29 12.38 44.07
CA ASP A 61 -6.77 12.52 45.46
C ASP A 61 -7.83 12.79 46.57
N GLU A 62 -9.14 12.71 46.30
CA GLU A 62 -10.21 12.94 47.31
C GLU A 62 -10.71 11.64 47.97
N THR A 63 -9.88 11.03 48.84
CA THR A 63 -10.32 9.92 49.73
C THR A 63 -11.21 10.38 50.90
N ALA A 64 -11.83 11.56 50.81
CA ALA A 64 -12.35 12.30 51.97
C ALA A 64 -13.89 12.37 52.08
N GLN A 65 -14.65 12.23 50.99
CA GLN A 65 -16.05 12.65 50.95
C GLN A 65 -17.09 11.56 50.58
N ILE A 66 -17.20 10.54 51.43
CA ILE A 66 -18.45 9.77 51.57
C ILE A 66 -18.88 9.81 53.04
N GLN A 67 -20.07 10.34 53.33
CA GLN A 67 -20.65 10.22 54.68
C GLN A 67 -20.99 8.75 54.96
N ALA A 68 -20.42 8.19 56.03
CA ALA A 68 -20.54 6.78 56.37
C ALA A 68 -22.00 6.36 56.66
N PHE A 69 -22.73 5.91 55.64
CA PHE A 69 -23.99 5.20 55.82
C PHE A 69 -23.70 3.84 56.47
N SER A 70 -24.40 3.56 57.56
CA SER A 70 -23.78 2.79 58.65
C SER A 70 -23.87 1.26 58.49
N ALA A 71 -22.72 0.60 58.37
CA ALA A 71 -22.51 -0.78 58.82
C ALA A 71 -21.67 -0.80 60.12
N ARG A 72 -21.99 -1.70 61.06
CA ARG A 72 -21.32 -1.77 62.38
C ARG A 72 -20.36 -2.96 62.47
N ASN A 73 -19.21 -2.69 63.10
CA ASN A 73 -18.38 -3.63 63.87
C ASN A 73 -17.94 -4.95 63.19
N SER A 74 -16.73 -4.93 62.63
CA SER A 74 -15.73 -5.96 62.97
C SER A 74 -14.32 -5.38 62.84
N GLU A 75 -13.52 -5.47 63.91
CA GLU A 75 -12.07 -5.24 63.86
C GLU A 75 -11.36 -6.47 63.28
N GLU A 76 -10.06 -6.34 62.98
CA GLU A 76 -9.15 -7.39 62.47
C GLU A 76 -9.43 -7.92 61.04
N VAL A 77 -8.65 -7.46 60.06
CA VAL A 77 -7.52 -8.24 59.48
C VAL A 77 -6.44 -7.25 59.02
N THR A 78 -5.17 -7.55 59.28
CA THR A 78 -4.03 -6.90 58.62
C THR A 78 -3.41 -7.86 57.61
N ASP A 79 -3.68 -7.67 56.33
CA ASP A 79 -2.99 -8.33 55.22
C ASP A 79 -2.67 -7.30 54.12
N SER A 80 -1.65 -7.56 53.30
CA SER A 80 -1.02 -6.57 52.42
C SER A 80 -1.63 -6.48 51.01
N THR A 81 -2.90 -6.88 50.85
CA THR A 81 -3.68 -6.68 49.62
C THR A 81 -4.51 -5.41 49.73
N LYS A 82 -4.04 -4.32 49.09
CA LYS A 82 -4.96 -3.21 48.75
C LYS A 82 -6.08 -3.81 47.86
N PRO A 83 -7.36 -3.46 48.08
CA PRO A 83 -8.42 -3.88 47.17
C PRO A 83 -8.22 -3.23 45.80
N GLU A 84 -8.58 -3.98 44.77
CA GLU A 84 -8.46 -3.60 43.35
C GLU A 84 -9.47 -2.50 42.96
N TYR A 85 -10.64 -2.51 43.61
CA TYR A 85 -11.70 -1.50 43.51
C TYR A 85 -12.12 -1.03 44.92
N THR A 86 -12.52 0.24 45.02
CA THR A 86 -13.15 0.86 46.19
C THR A 86 -14.66 0.57 46.23
N LEU A 87 -15.40 1.16 47.18
CA LEU A 87 -16.88 1.10 47.17
C LEU A 87 -17.51 2.15 46.22
N GLN A 88 -16.78 3.22 45.89
CA GLN A 88 -17.26 4.30 45.02
C GLN A 88 -17.40 3.83 43.57
N ASP A 89 -16.53 2.93 43.14
CA ASP A 89 -16.48 2.37 41.80
C ASP A 89 -17.77 1.58 41.50
N PHE A 90 -18.35 0.94 42.52
CA PHE A 90 -19.64 0.25 42.47
C PHE A 90 -20.87 1.17 42.69
N GLN A 91 -20.76 2.50 42.64
CA GLN A 91 -21.87 3.44 42.95
C GLN A 91 -23.14 3.26 42.09
N THR A 92 -23.00 2.76 40.86
CA THR A 92 -24.12 2.38 39.98
C THR A 92 -24.91 1.18 40.52
N ALA A 93 -24.30 0.38 41.41
CA ALA A 93 -24.70 -0.96 41.83
C ALA A 93 -24.83 -1.94 40.64
N ARG A 94 -24.12 -1.68 39.54
CA ARG A 94 -24.07 -2.54 38.35
C ARG A 94 -22.70 -3.17 38.15
N LEU A 95 -22.70 -4.37 37.59
CA LEU A 95 -21.50 -5.05 37.08
C LEU A 95 -21.64 -5.28 35.58
N ILE A 96 -20.55 -5.05 34.85
CA ILE A 96 -20.40 -5.47 33.45
C ILE A 96 -19.67 -6.81 33.47
N VAL A 97 -20.30 -7.86 32.96
CA VAL A 97 -19.77 -9.22 32.97
C VAL A 97 -19.71 -9.74 31.53
N ARG A 98 -18.58 -10.34 31.15
CA ARG A 98 -18.37 -11.00 29.86
C ARG A 98 -18.15 -12.49 30.10
N ALA A 99 -18.98 -13.37 29.51
CA ALA A 99 -19.07 -14.77 29.93
C ALA A 99 -19.40 -15.79 28.84
N ASP A 100 -18.58 -16.85 28.73
CA ASP A 100 -18.86 -18.01 27.87
C ASP A 100 -19.95 -18.90 28.52
N GLY A 101 -21.20 -18.61 28.19
CA GLY A 101 -22.36 -19.37 28.66
C GLY A 101 -22.82 -19.03 30.08
N ASN A 102 -23.37 -20.03 30.79
CA ASN A 102 -24.07 -19.80 32.06
C ASN A 102 -23.12 -19.76 33.27
N PHE A 103 -23.21 -18.70 34.06
CA PHE A 103 -22.53 -18.49 35.35
C PHE A 103 -23.57 -18.15 36.46
N ASP A 104 -23.19 -18.09 37.74
CA ASP A 104 -24.11 -17.62 38.79
C ASP A 104 -24.15 -16.09 38.83
N LYS A 105 -25.35 -15.51 38.78
CA LYS A 105 -25.54 -14.04 38.79
C LYS A 105 -25.57 -13.46 40.21
N CYS A 106 -25.30 -14.28 41.22
CA CYS A 106 -25.13 -13.91 42.63
C CYS A 106 -26.28 -13.07 43.22
N GLY A 107 -27.51 -13.29 42.73
CA GLY A 107 -28.70 -12.58 43.20
C GLY A 107 -28.95 -11.20 42.54
N ALA A 108 -28.41 -10.95 41.36
CA ALA A 108 -28.77 -9.78 40.54
C ALA A 108 -30.30 -9.64 40.41
N LEU A 109 -30.79 -8.40 40.53
CA LEU A 109 -32.21 -8.04 40.41
C LEU A 109 -32.66 -8.07 38.95
N GLU A 110 -31.78 -7.63 38.05
CA GLU A 110 -31.99 -7.59 36.60
C GLU A 110 -30.68 -7.95 35.88
N ASP A 111 -30.84 -8.43 34.66
CA ASP A 111 -29.78 -8.95 33.78
C ASP A 111 -30.11 -8.54 32.34
N VAL A 112 -29.31 -7.62 31.79
CA VAL A 112 -29.47 -7.15 30.41
C VAL A 112 -28.37 -7.78 29.55
N SER A 113 -28.78 -8.60 28.60
CA SER A 113 -27.90 -9.32 27.66
C SER A 113 -28.56 -9.41 26.28
N GLY A 114 -27.74 -9.55 25.23
CA GLY A 114 -28.21 -9.55 23.84
C GLY A 114 -27.19 -9.10 22.81
N PHE A 115 -26.13 -8.41 23.26
CA PHE A 115 -24.97 -8.01 22.47
C PHE A 115 -23.74 -8.84 22.91
N GLU A 116 -23.08 -9.48 21.94
CA GLU A 116 -22.02 -10.50 22.13
C GLU A 116 -22.29 -11.45 23.32
N ASP A 117 -21.31 -11.63 24.21
CA ASP A 117 -21.33 -12.40 25.46
C ASP A 117 -21.41 -11.49 26.72
N PHE A 118 -21.94 -10.27 26.57
CA PHE A 118 -22.10 -9.29 27.65
C PHE A 118 -23.40 -9.44 28.44
N HIS A 119 -23.26 -9.27 29.75
CA HIS A 119 -24.32 -9.23 30.76
C HIS A 119 -24.13 -8.00 31.65
N ILE A 120 -25.09 -7.07 31.65
CA ILE A 120 -25.14 -5.94 32.59
C ILE A 120 -26.06 -6.34 33.75
N LEU A 121 -25.46 -6.56 34.93
CA LEU A 121 -26.15 -7.09 36.11
C LEU A 121 -26.40 -5.98 37.14
N GLN A 122 -27.67 -5.74 37.50
CA GLN A 122 -28.05 -4.74 38.50
C GLN A 122 -28.28 -5.38 39.87
N TYR A 123 -27.69 -4.80 40.92
CA TYR A 123 -27.83 -5.24 42.31
C TYR A 123 -28.59 -4.19 43.16
N GLU A 124 -28.96 -4.59 44.39
CA GLU A 124 -29.70 -3.75 45.34
C GLU A 124 -28.87 -2.58 45.90
N SER A 125 -27.54 -2.75 46.04
CA SER A 125 -26.64 -1.69 46.51
C SER A 125 -25.18 -1.92 46.04
N PRO A 126 -24.30 -0.90 46.12
CA PRO A 126 -22.87 -1.01 45.82
C PRO A 126 -22.17 -2.12 46.61
N GLU A 127 -22.54 -2.34 47.88
CA GLU A 127 -21.97 -3.42 48.70
C GLU A 127 -22.36 -4.81 48.18
N VAL A 128 -23.59 -4.97 47.69
CA VAL A 128 -24.05 -6.24 47.10
C VAL A 128 -23.35 -6.48 45.76
N ALA A 129 -23.19 -5.45 44.92
CA ALA A 129 -22.42 -5.54 43.68
C ALA A 129 -20.95 -5.92 43.95
N MET A 130 -20.28 -5.27 44.91
CA MET A 130 -18.92 -5.59 45.31
C MET A 130 -18.77 -7.03 45.86
N VAL A 131 -19.80 -7.57 46.54
CA VAL A 131 -19.82 -8.96 47.00
C VAL A 131 -20.03 -9.95 45.84
N ALA A 132 -20.91 -9.63 44.89
CA ALA A 132 -21.12 -10.43 43.69
C ALA A 132 -19.88 -10.46 42.79
N PHE A 133 -19.23 -9.31 42.55
CA PHE A 133 -17.95 -9.21 41.84
C PHE A 133 -16.91 -10.20 42.39
N LYS A 134 -16.76 -10.27 43.73
CA LYS A 134 -15.83 -11.17 44.42
C LYS A 134 -16.20 -12.65 44.39
N GLN A 135 -17.40 -13.00 43.91
CA GLN A 135 -17.84 -14.38 43.70
C GLN A 135 -17.71 -14.78 42.22
N ILE A 136 -18.15 -13.91 41.32
CA ILE A 136 -18.21 -14.16 39.88
C ILE A 136 -16.80 -14.15 39.26
N LYS A 137 -15.91 -13.24 39.67
CA LYS A 137 -14.60 -13.03 39.00
C LYS A 137 -13.67 -14.25 38.96
N ASP A 138 -13.88 -15.24 39.82
CA ASP A 138 -13.08 -16.47 39.89
C ASP A 138 -13.80 -17.69 39.26
N GLU A 139 -14.97 -17.49 38.62
CA GLU A 139 -15.67 -18.51 37.82
C GLU A 139 -14.99 -18.72 36.46
N LYS A 140 -14.79 -19.99 36.08
CA LYS A 140 -13.94 -20.39 34.94
C LYS A 140 -14.38 -19.95 33.55
N ASN A 141 -15.61 -19.49 33.40
CA ASN A 141 -16.19 -19.06 32.12
C ASN A 141 -16.41 -17.54 32.04
N ILE A 142 -15.96 -16.79 33.05
CA ILE A 142 -15.92 -15.33 33.00
C ILE A 142 -14.62 -14.92 32.31
N THR A 143 -14.73 -14.18 31.21
CA THR A 143 -13.59 -13.69 30.43
C THR A 143 -13.16 -12.31 30.92
N LYS A 144 -14.12 -11.45 31.31
CA LYS A 144 -13.91 -10.18 32.03
C LYS A 144 -15.07 -9.87 32.97
N ILE A 145 -14.78 -9.09 34.01
CA ILE A 145 -15.78 -8.48 34.89
C ILE A 145 -15.25 -7.17 35.49
N ALA A 146 -16.11 -6.16 35.56
CA ALA A 146 -15.85 -4.88 36.21
C ALA A 146 -17.14 -4.30 36.83
N PRO A 147 -17.06 -3.32 37.76
CA PRO A 147 -18.17 -2.38 37.95
C PRO A 147 -18.52 -1.64 36.64
N ASP A 148 -19.77 -1.22 36.50
CA ASP A 148 -20.15 -0.18 35.52
C ASP A 148 -19.77 1.18 36.13
N GLU A 149 -18.55 1.64 35.89
CA GLU A 149 -17.99 2.86 36.50
C GLU A 149 -18.64 4.14 35.95
N VAL A 150 -18.58 5.22 36.75
CA VAL A 150 -19.06 6.55 36.35
C VAL A 150 -17.97 7.31 35.60
N VAL A 151 -18.29 7.73 34.38
CA VAL A 151 -17.39 8.42 33.46
C VAL A 151 -17.73 9.92 33.41
N ALA A 152 -16.75 10.79 33.64
CA ALA A 152 -16.84 12.24 33.41
C ALA A 152 -16.08 12.62 32.12
N GLY A 153 -16.56 12.09 31.00
CA GLY A 153 -15.77 11.95 29.76
C GLY A 153 -15.83 13.10 28.76
N LEU A 154 -16.71 14.10 28.96
CA LEU A 154 -16.86 15.22 28.04
C LEU A 154 -15.59 16.08 28.00
N GLN A 155 -15.21 16.52 26.81
CA GLN A 155 -13.98 17.29 26.60
C GLN A 155 -14.32 18.72 26.20
N GLY A 156 -13.62 19.70 26.76
CA GLY A 156 -13.71 21.10 26.35
C GLY A 156 -14.56 21.99 27.24
N GLU A 157 -14.35 23.30 27.05
CA GLU A 157 -14.78 24.35 27.95
C GLU A 157 -15.07 25.65 27.20
N ILE A 158 -15.76 26.60 27.84
CA ILE A 158 -15.99 27.95 27.33
C ILE A 158 -14.69 28.76 27.49
N SER A 159 -14.22 29.40 26.42
CA SER A 159 -13.01 30.24 26.45
C SER A 159 -13.22 31.47 27.34
N GLU A 160 -12.19 31.85 28.13
CA GLU A 160 -12.26 33.00 29.05
C GLU A 160 -12.61 34.33 28.35
N ASN A 161 -12.22 34.48 27.08
CA ASN A 161 -12.42 35.69 26.27
C ASN A 161 -13.73 35.68 25.46
N THR A 162 -14.86 35.39 26.11
CA THR A 162 -16.19 35.42 25.46
C THR A 162 -16.58 36.85 25.04
N VAL A 163 -16.78 37.03 23.73
CA VAL A 163 -17.32 38.25 23.08
C VAL A 163 -18.73 37.94 22.57
N ASP A 164 -19.60 38.93 22.35
CA ASP A 164 -20.88 38.74 21.65
C ASP A 164 -20.65 38.07 20.27
N VAL A 165 -20.92 36.77 20.16
CA VAL A 165 -20.81 36.01 18.90
C VAL A 165 -22.11 36.17 18.10
N SER A 166 -22.01 36.55 16.82
CA SER A 166 -23.15 36.41 15.89
C SER A 166 -23.10 35.06 15.18
N LYS A 167 -24.29 34.52 14.89
CA LYS A 167 -24.48 33.31 14.08
C LYS A 167 -23.87 33.36 12.68
N ASP A 168 -23.56 34.56 12.19
CA ASP A 168 -22.94 34.80 10.89
C ASP A 168 -21.41 34.56 10.90
N TYR A 169 -20.82 34.24 12.06
CA TYR A 169 -19.38 34.04 12.27
C TYR A 169 -19.06 32.78 13.09
N LEU A 170 -19.93 31.76 13.10
CA LEU A 170 -19.56 30.45 13.63
C LEU A 170 -18.43 29.85 12.80
N CYS A 171 -17.60 29.05 13.47
CA CYS A 171 -16.41 28.37 12.93
C CYS A 171 -15.49 29.18 11.98
N ALA A 172 -15.60 30.51 11.86
CA ALA A 172 -15.16 31.24 10.66
C ALA A 172 -13.69 30.94 10.26
N TRP A 173 -12.75 31.17 11.19
CA TRP A 173 -11.33 30.87 10.99
C TRP A 173 -11.08 29.39 10.67
N SER A 174 -11.84 28.48 11.30
CA SER A 174 -11.77 27.04 11.08
C SER A 174 -12.25 26.65 9.67
N THR A 175 -13.37 27.23 9.20
CA THR A 175 -13.93 26.96 7.87
C THR A 175 -13.06 27.48 6.73
N ASP A 176 -12.29 28.55 6.98
CA ASP A 176 -11.29 29.08 6.06
C ASP A 176 -10.01 28.22 6.12
N ARG A 177 -9.47 27.95 7.32
CA ARG A 177 -8.20 27.23 7.54
C ARG A 177 -8.24 25.74 7.16
N THR A 178 -9.41 25.12 7.19
CA THR A 178 -9.67 23.75 6.67
C THR A 178 -10.27 23.75 5.27
N GLN A 179 -10.55 24.92 4.71
CA GLN A 179 -11.17 25.13 3.40
C GLN A 179 -12.58 24.54 3.23
N SER A 180 -13.28 24.19 4.32
CA SER A 180 -14.64 23.63 4.24
C SER A 180 -15.62 24.59 3.56
N LYS A 181 -15.43 25.91 3.74
CA LYS A 181 -16.24 26.94 3.09
C LYS A 181 -16.09 26.94 1.56
N ARG A 182 -14.84 26.80 1.06
CA ARG A 182 -14.51 26.69 -0.37
C ARG A 182 -15.15 25.45 -0.98
N LEU A 183 -15.04 24.30 -0.32
CA LEU A 183 -15.66 23.06 -0.80
C LEU A 183 -17.19 23.17 -0.87
N GLN A 184 -17.84 23.72 0.16
CA GLN A 184 -19.29 23.90 0.16
C GLN A 184 -19.79 24.80 -0.97
N ASP A 185 -19.09 25.91 -1.26
CA ASP A 185 -19.44 26.78 -2.38
C ASP A 185 -19.18 26.09 -3.74
N TYR A 186 -18.09 25.31 -3.88
CA TYR A 186 -17.81 24.50 -5.06
C TYR A 186 -18.91 23.46 -5.34
N LEU A 187 -19.30 22.67 -4.33
CA LEU A 187 -20.33 21.64 -4.42
C LEU A 187 -21.67 22.24 -4.89
N LYS A 188 -22.01 23.41 -4.33
CA LYS A 188 -23.23 24.17 -4.63
C LYS A 188 -23.20 24.80 -6.03
N ALA A 189 -22.08 25.39 -6.43
CA ALA A 189 -21.92 26.02 -7.75
C ALA A 189 -21.97 24.99 -8.89
N ASN A 190 -21.41 23.80 -8.68
CA ASN A 190 -21.38 22.73 -9.68
C ASN A 190 -22.58 21.77 -9.59
N ASN A 191 -23.48 21.94 -8.63
CA ASN A 191 -24.66 21.10 -8.41
C ASN A 191 -24.28 19.60 -8.29
N ILE A 192 -23.21 19.33 -7.53
CA ILE A 192 -22.71 17.97 -7.30
C ILE A 192 -23.80 17.12 -6.64
N GLN A 193 -24.01 15.91 -7.16
CA GLN A 193 -25.02 15.01 -6.62
C GLN A 193 -24.50 14.33 -5.36
N MET A 194 -25.17 14.61 -4.25
CA MET A 194 -24.85 14.09 -2.92
C MET A 194 -26.08 13.39 -2.36
N ARG A 195 -25.91 12.23 -1.72
CA ARG A 195 -27.01 11.59 -0.97
C ARG A 195 -27.26 12.29 0.37
N GLU A 196 -28.40 12.01 0.98
CA GLU A 196 -28.60 12.30 2.40
C GLU A 196 -27.64 11.43 3.24
N ILE A 197 -27.04 12.06 4.25
CA ILE A 197 -26.07 11.45 5.17
C ILE A 197 -26.53 11.70 6.59
N ILE A 198 -26.46 10.69 7.45
CA ILE A 198 -26.82 10.78 8.86
C ILE A 198 -25.56 10.65 9.72
N VAL A 199 -25.22 11.71 10.45
CA VAL A 199 -24.18 11.69 11.49
C VAL A 199 -24.83 11.35 12.82
N GLY A 200 -24.41 10.25 13.45
CA GLY A 200 -24.74 9.93 14.83
C GLY A 200 -23.81 10.67 15.78
N VAL A 201 -24.32 11.60 16.57
CA VAL A 201 -23.55 12.32 17.59
C VAL A 201 -23.85 11.69 18.95
N VAL A 202 -22.82 11.14 19.62
CA VAL A 202 -22.96 10.57 20.98
C VAL A 202 -22.47 11.61 21.98
N ASP A 203 -23.40 12.27 22.67
CA ASP A 203 -23.11 13.48 23.48
C ASP A 203 -24.20 13.72 24.56
N THR A 204 -24.37 14.95 25.06
CA THR A 204 -25.27 15.36 26.16
C THR A 204 -26.71 15.68 25.77
N GLY A 205 -27.00 15.75 24.47
CA GLY A 205 -28.28 16.24 23.94
C GLY A 205 -28.12 17.46 23.02
N VAL A 206 -29.24 17.97 22.50
CA VAL A 206 -29.24 19.09 21.54
C VAL A 206 -30.49 19.96 21.71
N ASP A 207 -30.34 21.28 21.57
CA ASP A 207 -31.47 22.20 21.48
C ASP A 207 -32.17 22.05 20.11
N TYR A 208 -33.17 21.17 20.05
CA TYR A 208 -34.02 20.96 18.88
C TYR A 208 -34.79 22.20 18.41
N ASN A 209 -34.83 23.29 19.20
CA ASN A 209 -35.46 24.56 18.83
C ASN A 209 -34.46 25.62 18.34
N HIS A 210 -33.17 25.29 18.27
CA HIS A 210 -32.11 26.23 17.90
C HIS A 210 -32.19 26.64 16.42
N GLU A 211 -32.24 27.94 16.13
CA GLU A 211 -32.46 28.48 14.77
C GLU A 211 -31.41 27.99 13.78
N PHE A 212 -30.15 27.93 14.20
CA PHE A 212 -29.02 27.49 13.38
C PHE A 212 -29.07 26.00 12.99
N LEU A 213 -29.63 25.13 13.83
CA LEU A 213 -29.67 23.67 13.60
C LEU A 213 -30.95 23.21 12.85
N LYS A 214 -31.82 24.17 12.52
CA LYS A 214 -33.17 23.93 12.02
C LYS A 214 -33.19 23.20 10.68
N GLY A 215 -33.79 22.01 10.64
CA GLY A 215 -33.87 21.17 9.44
C GLY A 215 -32.62 20.30 9.18
N ARG A 216 -31.66 20.32 10.11
CA ARG A 216 -30.48 19.43 10.15
C ARG A 216 -30.66 18.28 11.14
N LEU A 217 -31.43 18.50 12.23
CA LEU A 217 -31.67 17.51 13.28
C LEU A 217 -32.79 16.50 12.95
N ILE A 218 -32.60 15.25 13.37
CA ILE A 218 -33.57 14.15 13.37
C ILE A 218 -33.63 13.57 14.80
N HIS A 219 -34.82 13.25 15.29
CA HIS A 219 -34.97 12.55 16.59
C HIS A 219 -34.60 11.06 16.44
N PRO A 220 -33.85 10.46 17.37
CA PRO A 220 -33.53 9.04 17.34
C PRO A 220 -34.77 8.17 17.61
N LYS A 221 -34.67 6.87 17.29
CA LYS A 221 -35.60 5.83 17.78
C LYS A 221 -35.23 5.41 19.21
N PHE A 222 -33.95 5.45 19.56
CA PHE A 222 -33.41 5.15 20.89
C PHE A 222 -33.09 6.43 21.68
N ASP A 223 -33.58 6.53 22.92
CA ASP A 223 -33.22 7.64 23.81
C ASP A 223 -33.01 7.18 25.26
N PHE A 224 -32.00 7.76 25.91
CA PHE A 224 -31.83 7.71 27.36
C PHE A 224 -32.81 8.71 28.02
N PRO A 225 -32.99 8.71 29.36
CA PRO A 225 -33.91 9.66 29.99
C PRO A 225 -33.45 11.11 29.85
N ASN A 226 -33.98 11.81 28.84
CA ASN A 226 -33.82 13.24 28.69
C ASN A 226 -34.66 14.00 29.74
N ASN A 227 -34.03 14.84 30.56
CA ASN A 227 -34.68 15.87 31.40
C ASN A 227 -35.17 17.04 30.53
N SER A 228 -36.01 16.72 29.53
CA SER A 228 -36.53 17.68 28.58
C SER A 228 -37.69 18.49 29.18
N ASN A 229 -37.54 19.82 29.16
CA ASN A 229 -38.55 20.83 29.49
C ASN A 229 -38.81 21.08 31.00
N ALA A 230 -37.75 21.31 31.79
CA ALA A 230 -37.85 22.13 33.00
C ALA A 230 -37.57 23.61 32.67
N GLU A 231 -38.53 24.50 32.93
CA GLU A 231 -38.35 25.96 32.82
C GLU A 231 -37.70 26.52 34.11
N GLU A 232 -36.41 26.27 34.36
CA GLU A 232 -35.74 26.75 35.60
C GLU A 232 -34.23 27.09 35.44
N ASP A 233 -33.97 28.30 34.94
CA ASP A 233 -32.91 29.30 35.23
C ASP A 233 -31.41 28.95 35.45
N GLU A 234 -30.93 27.69 35.55
CA GLU A 234 -29.48 27.39 35.70
C GLU A 234 -28.82 26.82 34.43
N GLU A 235 -28.00 27.66 33.79
CA GLU A 235 -27.26 27.39 32.57
C GLU A 235 -25.98 26.57 32.85
N SER A 236 -26.10 25.24 32.80
CA SER A 236 -24.96 24.32 32.87
C SER A 236 -24.26 24.17 31.51
N ILE A 237 -22.93 24.32 31.48
CA ILE A 237 -22.10 24.08 30.29
C ILE A 237 -22.35 22.69 29.68
N TYR A 238 -22.54 21.67 30.51
CA TYR A 238 -22.78 20.30 30.06
C TYR A 238 -24.06 20.17 29.22
N LYS A 239 -25.09 21.00 29.46
CA LYS A 239 -26.31 21.02 28.64
C LYS A 239 -26.05 21.55 27.22
N SER A 240 -25.10 22.48 27.04
CA SER A 240 -24.78 23.08 25.74
C SER A 240 -23.85 22.25 24.85
N HIS A 241 -23.02 21.36 25.42
CA HIS A 241 -21.91 20.70 24.69
C HIS A 241 -22.35 20.01 23.38
N GLY A 242 -23.36 19.13 23.41
CA GLY A 242 -23.85 18.46 22.19
C GLY A 242 -24.52 19.40 21.17
N THR A 243 -24.96 20.59 21.58
CA THR A 243 -25.41 21.67 20.66
C THR A 243 -24.22 22.36 19.99
N ALA A 244 -23.15 22.61 20.73
CA ALA A 244 -21.91 23.16 20.21
C ALA A 244 -21.26 22.22 19.19
N VAL A 245 -21.09 20.94 19.54
CA VAL A 245 -20.61 19.87 18.63
C VAL A 245 -21.48 19.78 17.37
N SER A 246 -22.80 19.76 17.52
CA SER A 246 -23.74 19.74 16.38
C SER A 246 -23.61 20.97 15.48
N SER A 247 -23.28 22.14 16.04
CA SER A 247 -23.12 23.38 15.25
C SER A 247 -21.90 23.36 14.34
N VAL A 248 -20.78 22.80 14.81
CA VAL A 248 -19.58 22.62 13.97
C VAL A 248 -19.88 21.74 12.75
N ILE A 249 -20.65 20.65 12.96
CA ILE A 249 -21.08 19.77 11.85
C ILE A 249 -21.96 20.54 10.87
N VAL A 250 -22.95 21.27 11.36
CA VAL A 250 -23.91 22.02 10.51
C VAL A 250 -23.21 23.09 9.67
N ASP A 251 -22.24 23.80 10.22
CA ASP A 251 -21.54 24.90 9.57
C ASP A 251 -20.51 24.42 8.53
N ASN A 252 -19.87 23.26 8.78
CA ASN A 252 -18.89 22.65 7.88
C ASN A 252 -19.51 21.73 6.81
N THR A 253 -20.84 21.56 6.75
CA THR A 253 -21.49 20.63 5.80
C THR A 253 -22.77 21.16 5.12
N PRO A 254 -23.00 20.78 3.84
CA PRO A 254 -24.21 21.14 3.10
C PRO A 254 -25.49 20.48 3.66
N GLU A 255 -26.66 21.04 3.29
CA GLU A 255 -27.98 20.72 3.87
C GLU A 255 -28.40 19.23 3.82
N ASN A 256 -27.77 18.40 2.97
CA ASN A 256 -28.00 16.96 2.88
C ASN A 256 -27.35 16.16 4.04
N VAL A 257 -26.47 16.75 4.83
CA VAL A 257 -25.97 16.12 6.06
C VAL A 257 -26.93 16.41 7.22
N LYS A 258 -27.44 15.36 7.84
CA LYS A 258 -28.35 15.36 8.99
C LYS A 258 -27.64 14.83 10.23
N ILE A 259 -28.20 15.14 11.40
CA ILE A 259 -27.66 14.75 12.70
C ILE A 259 -28.76 14.01 13.47
N ILE A 260 -28.44 12.85 14.02
CA ILE A 260 -29.18 12.21 15.11
C ILE A 260 -28.33 12.34 16.38
N MET A 261 -28.94 12.84 17.45
CA MET A 261 -28.29 12.98 18.76
C MET A 261 -28.65 11.80 19.66
N TYR A 262 -27.66 10.96 19.98
CA TYR A 262 -27.76 9.85 20.92
C TYR A 262 -27.27 10.31 22.28
N ASN A 263 -28.16 10.42 23.27
CA ASN A 263 -27.78 11.03 24.54
C ASN A 263 -26.95 10.08 25.42
N GLY A 264 -25.63 10.12 25.25
CA GLY A 264 -24.65 9.36 26.00
C GLY A 264 -24.40 9.89 27.42
N PHE A 265 -24.82 11.11 27.77
CA PHE A 265 -24.48 11.75 29.07
C PHE A 265 -25.71 12.27 29.83
N ASP A 266 -25.61 12.46 31.14
CA ASP A 266 -26.63 13.18 31.90
C ASP A 266 -26.43 14.70 31.86
N GLU A 267 -27.33 15.44 32.49
CA GLU A 267 -27.31 16.90 32.49
C GLU A 267 -26.16 17.52 33.31
N ASN A 268 -25.43 16.69 34.07
CA ASN A 268 -24.25 17.03 34.85
C ASN A 268 -22.95 16.55 34.17
N GLY A 269 -23.05 16.11 32.92
CA GLY A 269 -21.92 15.63 32.12
C GLY A 269 -21.36 14.28 32.57
N LYS A 270 -22.14 13.46 33.28
CA LYS A 270 -21.73 12.12 33.72
C LYS A 270 -22.34 11.04 32.82
N SER A 271 -21.65 9.90 32.72
CA SER A 271 -22.14 8.70 32.04
C SER A 271 -21.62 7.45 32.75
N THR A 272 -21.81 6.28 32.15
CA THR A 272 -21.19 5.02 32.57
C THR A 272 -20.69 4.25 31.36
N GLU A 273 -19.77 3.30 31.55
CA GLU A 273 -19.21 2.50 30.43
C GLU A 273 -20.31 1.82 29.61
N ALA A 274 -21.31 1.21 30.28
CA ALA A 274 -22.44 0.57 29.62
C ALA A 274 -23.34 1.58 28.88
N ARG A 275 -23.49 2.81 29.39
CA ARG A 275 -24.29 3.86 28.74
C ARG A 275 -23.65 4.35 27.44
N LEU A 276 -22.34 4.58 27.44
CA LEU A 276 -21.60 5.02 26.24
C LEU A 276 -21.62 3.93 25.16
N ALA A 277 -21.33 2.68 25.54
CA ALA A 277 -21.41 1.54 24.62
C ALA A 277 -22.83 1.40 24.03
N ALA A 278 -23.88 1.50 24.84
CA ALA A 278 -25.27 1.41 24.37
C ALA A 278 -25.65 2.54 23.39
N ALA A 279 -25.14 3.76 23.59
CA ALA A 279 -25.37 4.88 22.66
C ALA A 279 -24.67 4.68 21.30
N VAL A 280 -23.43 4.14 21.30
CA VAL A 280 -22.72 3.76 20.07
C VAL A 280 -23.44 2.61 19.35
N ILE A 281 -23.82 1.54 20.07
CA ILE A 281 -24.55 0.40 19.51
C ILE A 281 -25.90 0.84 18.92
N ALA A 282 -26.63 1.74 19.58
CA ALA A 282 -27.88 2.27 19.07
C ALA A 282 -27.71 3.08 17.78
N ALA A 283 -26.63 3.87 17.66
CA ALA A 283 -26.33 4.57 16.41
C ALA A 283 -26.07 3.59 15.25
N VAL A 284 -25.41 2.46 15.53
CA VAL A 284 -25.16 1.40 14.52
C VAL A 284 -26.45 0.64 14.14
N ASP A 285 -27.28 0.23 15.10
CA ASP A 285 -28.57 -0.46 14.86
C ASP A 285 -29.63 0.47 14.22
N GLU A 286 -29.44 1.80 14.30
CA GLU A 286 -30.24 2.79 13.58
C GLU A 286 -29.76 3.12 12.16
N GLU A 287 -28.68 2.50 11.68
CA GLU A 287 -28.07 2.67 10.35
C GLU A 287 -27.58 4.12 10.06
N VAL A 288 -26.87 4.76 11.01
CA VAL A 288 -26.16 6.02 10.72
C VAL A 288 -24.95 5.80 9.78
N ASP A 289 -24.56 6.83 9.04
CA ASP A 289 -23.47 6.75 8.06
C ASP A 289 -22.08 6.95 8.67
N LEU A 290 -21.99 7.68 9.79
CA LEU A 290 -20.78 7.85 10.60
C LEU A 290 -21.13 8.29 12.02
N ILE A 291 -20.21 8.11 12.97
CA ILE A 291 -20.38 8.50 14.37
C ILE A 291 -19.36 9.58 14.75
N ASN A 292 -19.82 10.61 15.47
CA ASN A 292 -18.96 11.58 16.17
C ASN A 292 -19.00 11.31 17.68
N ALA A 293 -17.84 11.03 18.25
CA ALA A 293 -17.62 10.84 19.69
C ALA A 293 -16.71 11.95 20.25
N SER A 294 -17.33 13.02 20.73
CA SER A 294 -16.67 14.15 21.42
C SER A 294 -16.55 13.86 22.94
N TRP A 295 -16.07 12.66 23.28
CA TRP A 295 -15.88 12.19 24.66
C TRP A 295 -14.73 11.17 24.77
N THR A 296 -14.20 11.04 25.98
CA THR A 296 -13.21 10.02 26.37
C THR A 296 -13.73 9.14 27.50
N ALA A 297 -13.34 7.87 27.52
CA ALA A 297 -13.62 6.94 28.61
C ALA A 297 -12.48 5.93 28.81
N TYR A 298 -12.34 5.41 30.03
CA TYR A 298 -11.74 4.09 30.22
C TYR A 298 -12.78 3.01 29.87
N ASP A 299 -12.31 1.76 29.72
CA ASP A 299 -13.16 0.60 29.41
C ASP A 299 -12.64 -0.59 30.20
N SER A 300 -13.33 -0.91 31.29
CA SER A 300 -12.86 -1.86 32.32
C SER A 300 -13.25 -3.30 31.98
N ALA A 301 -14.24 -3.49 31.09
CA ALA A 301 -14.79 -4.79 30.69
C ALA A 301 -14.77 -5.09 29.18
N ASP A 302 -14.21 -4.21 28.35
CA ASP A 302 -14.21 -4.23 26.86
C ASP A 302 -15.57 -3.91 26.21
N VAL A 303 -16.55 -3.36 26.95
CA VAL A 303 -17.89 -3.11 26.40
C VAL A 303 -17.91 -1.92 25.43
N ILE A 304 -17.06 -0.91 25.67
CA ILE A 304 -16.89 0.21 24.75
C ILE A 304 -16.11 -0.26 23.51
N SER A 305 -14.99 -0.99 23.66
CA SER A 305 -14.25 -1.56 22.53
C SER A 305 -15.16 -2.39 21.64
N ALA A 306 -15.97 -3.28 22.20
CA ALA A 306 -16.90 -4.11 21.44
C ALA A 306 -17.94 -3.26 20.66
N SER A 307 -18.44 -2.16 21.24
CA SER A 307 -19.33 -1.23 20.51
C SER A 307 -18.65 -0.56 19.30
N LEU A 308 -17.35 -0.28 19.40
CA LEU A 308 -16.54 0.33 18.34
C LEU A 308 -16.12 -0.71 17.29
N ASP A 309 -15.80 -1.93 17.72
CA ASP A 309 -15.59 -3.09 16.84
C ASP A 309 -16.85 -3.39 16.02
N TYR A 310 -18.04 -3.27 16.62
CA TYR A 310 -19.32 -3.42 15.93
C TYR A 310 -19.57 -2.32 14.89
N ALA A 311 -19.28 -1.05 15.21
CA ALA A 311 -19.36 0.05 14.24
C ALA A 311 -18.41 -0.18 13.04
N TYR A 312 -17.16 -0.57 13.31
CA TYR A 312 -16.18 -0.89 12.27
C TYR A 312 -16.61 -2.10 11.40
N GLN A 313 -17.14 -3.17 12.00
CA GLN A 313 -17.69 -4.33 11.28
C GLN A 313 -18.90 -3.98 10.39
N LYS A 314 -19.64 -2.90 10.70
CA LYS A 314 -20.71 -2.36 9.84
C LYS A 314 -20.21 -1.30 8.85
N ASN A 315 -18.90 -1.04 8.80
CA ASN A 315 -18.27 0.01 8.00
C ASN A 315 -18.78 1.43 8.33
N ILE A 316 -19.09 1.70 9.60
CA ILE A 316 -19.48 3.02 10.10
C ILE A 316 -18.25 3.66 10.77
N PRO A 317 -17.62 4.68 10.16
CA PRO A 317 -16.43 5.31 10.73
C PRO A 317 -16.80 6.10 12.00
N VAL A 318 -16.02 5.91 13.06
CA VAL A 318 -16.13 6.65 14.32
C VAL A 318 -15.02 7.69 14.40
N PHE A 319 -15.37 8.96 14.40
CA PHE A 319 -14.45 10.08 14.66
C PHE A 319 -14.42 10.36 16.15
N ALA A 320 -13.23 10.44 16.75
CA ALA A 320 -13.05 10.47 18.19
C ALA A 320 -12.05 11.56 18.64
N CYS A 321 -12.36 12.26 19.73
CA CYS A 321 -11.45 13.24 20.32
C CYS A 321 -10.33 12.57 21.13
N VAL A 322 -9.08 13.04 21.04
CA VAL A 322 -7.99 12.50 21.89
C VAL A 322 -8.13 12.91 23.37
N GLY A 323 -8.75 14.06 23.64
CA GLY A 323 -8.98 14.62 24.98
C GLY A 323 -8.05 15.79 25.35
N ASN A 324 -8.35 16.44 26.48
CA ASN A 324 -7.89 17.78 26.84
C ASN A 324 -7.12 17.86 28.18
N ASP A 325 -6.24 16.91 28.47
CA ASP A 325 -5.47 16.79 29.71
C ASP A 325 -3.97 16.85 29.38
N ASP A 326 -3.15 17.56 30.16
CA ASP A 326 -1.76 17.93 29.79
C ASP A 326 -0.73 16.80 29.99
N GLY A 327 -1.02 15.65 29.39
CA GLY A 327 -0.27 14.41 29.58
C GLY A 327 -0.39 13.41 28.43
N ALA A 328 0.13 12.20 28.66
CA ALA A 328 0.15 11.12 27.69
C ALA A 328 -0.79 9.98 28.09
N ASN A 329 -1.91 9.81 27.38
CA ASN A 329 -2.91 8.78 27.65
C ASN A 329 -3.22 7.94 26.41
N MET A 330 -2.75 6.69 26.42
CA MET A 330 -2.91 5.72 25.33
C MET A 330 -4.12 4.78 25.50
N TYR A 331 -5.04 5.12 26.43
CA TYR A 331 -6.11 4.23 26.89
C TYR A 331 -7.52 4.80 26.72
N PHE A 332 -7.67 6.12 26.62
CA PHE A 332 -8.97 6.74 26.42
C PHE A 332 -9.62 6.30 25.10
N LEU A 333 -10.74 5.59 25.19
CA LEU A 333 -11.61 5.28 24.07
C LEU A 333 -12.58 6.45 23.82
N PRO A 334 -13.01 6.69 22.57
CA PRO A 334 -12.73 5.86 21.39
C PRO A 334 -11.38 6.13 20.71
N ALA A 335 -10.69 7.25 20.95
CA ALA A 335 -9.51 7.65 20.17
C ALA A 335 -8.31 6.68 20.25
N ASN A 336 -8.22 5.84 21.30
CA ASN A 336 -7.19 4.81 21.40
C ASN A 336 -7.58 3.44 20.81
N LYS A 337 -8.73 3.36 20.12
CA LYS A 337 -9.14 2.24 19.28
C LYS A 337 -8.60 2.47 17.86
N LYS A 338 -7.75 1.55 17.35
CA LYS A 338 -7.06 1.69 16.05
C LYS A 338 -8.04 1.86 14.88
N GLU A 339 -9.22 1.26 15.02
CA GLU A 339 -10.33 1.21 14.06
C GLU A 339 -11.14 2.54 14.02
N CYS A 340 -10.97 3.41 15.01
CA CYS A 340 -11.54 4.77 15.03
C CYS A 340 -10.60 5.78 14.34
N ILE A 341 -11.08 6.99 14.06
CA ILE A 341 -10.27 8.10 13.51
C ILE A 341 -10.00 9.08 14.65
N ALA A 342 -8.77 9.09 15.16
CA ALA A 342 -8.40 9.89 16.33
C ALA A 342 -8.01 11.33 15.94
N VAL A 343 -8.66 12.32 16.55
CA VAL A 343 -8.57 13.74 16.19
C VAL A 343 -8.00 14.58 17.33
N ALA A 344 -6.87 15.26 17.04
CA ALA A 344 -6.27 16.30 17.88
C ALA A 344 -6.73 17.72 17.52
N ALA A 345 -6.52 18.66 18.42
CA ALA A 345 -6.89 20.07 18.29
C ALA A 345 -5.73 20.96 17.84
N THR A 346 -6.06 21.99 17.05
CA THR A 346 -5.15 23.03 16.58
C THR A 346 -5.70 24.44 16.80
N ASP A 347 -4.79 25.41 16.84
CA ASP A 347 -5.08 26.84 16.86
C ASP A 347 -5.15 27.47 15.46
N LEU A 348 -5.54 28.75 15.43
CA LEU A 348 -5.48 29.66 14.28
C LEU A 348 -4.11 29.59 13.56
N ASP A 349 -3.04 29.46 14.32
CA ASP A 349 -1.66 29.53 13.86
C ASP A 349 -1.13 28.20 13.29
N ASN A 350 -1.99 27.24 12.93
CA ASN A 350 -1.63 25.91 12.43
C ASN A 350 -0.69 25.15 13.41
N THR A 351 -0.97 25.32 14.70
CA THR A 351 -0.17 24.75 15.79
C THR A 351 -1.04 23.86 16.68
N ALA A 352 -0.50 22.73 17.12
CA ALA A 352 -1.19 21.87 18.09
C ALA A 352 -1.20 22.52 19.48
N ALA A 353 -2.38 22.56 20.11
CA ALA A 353 -2.56 23.07 21.46
C ALA A 353 -1.81 22.22 22.51
N ASP A 354 -1.38 22.85 23.62
CA ASP A 354 -0.67 22.20 24.73
C ASP A 354 -1.53 21.17 25.44
N TRP A 355 -2.79 21.50 25.70
CA TRP A 355 -3.76 20.66 26.40
C TRP A 355 -4.19 19.40 25.62
N ASN A 356 -3.70 19.16 24.39
CA ASN A 356 -3.95 17.90 23.69
C ASN A 356 -3.36 16.70 24.45
N ILE A 357 -4.19 15.68 24.69
CA ILE A 357 -3.70 14.39 25.15
C ILE A 357 -2.76 13.76 24.12
N VAL A 358 -1.54 13.50 24.57
CA VAL A 358 -0.44 12.98 23.76
C VAL A 358 -0.59 11.46 23.61
N THR A 359 -1.29 11.01 22.55
CA THR A 359 -1.49 9.59 22.24
C THR A 359 -0.75 9.13 20.98
N PRO A 360 -0.12 7.94 20.98
CA PRO A 360 0.49 7.37 19.77
C PRO A 360 -0.53 7.03 18.66
N ASN A 361 -1.83 7.10 18.95
CA ASN A 361 -2.91 6.76 18.02
C ASN A 361 -3.48 7.97 17.24
N THR A 362 -3.06 9.22 17.52
CA THR A 362 -3.54 10.41 16.79
C THR A 362 -3.37 10.24 15.29
N ASP A 363 -4.45 10.32 14.52
CA ASP A 363 -4.44 10.14 13.08
C ASP A 363 -4.31 11.47 12.34
N ILE A 364 -5.05 12.48 12.79
CA ILE A 364 -5.22 13.77 12.15
C ILE A 364 -5.57 14.82 13.20
N SER A 365 -5.57 16.09 12.81
CA SER A 365 -6.02 17.20 13.65
C SER A 365 -6.96 18.14 12.89
N ALA A 366 -7.67 18.96 13.65
CA ALA A 366 -8.54 20.01 13.13
C ALA A 366 -8.62 21.19 14.13
N PRO A 367 -9.20 22.33 13.75
CA PRO A 367 -9.40 23.47 14.63
C PRO A 367 -10.05 23.10 15.96
N GLY A 368 -9.55 23.64 17.08
CA GLY A 368 -10.01 23.29 18.43
C GLY A 368 -9.75 24.33 19.51
N GLU A 369 -8.86 25.32 19.32
CA GLU A 369 -8.80 26.51 20.17
C GLU A 369 -9.79 27.58 19.66
N ASP A 370 -10.46 28.32 20.56
CA ASP A 370 -11.35 29.45 20.22
C ASP A 370 -12.30 29.23 19.03
N VAL A 371 -13.01 28.09 19.05
CA VAL A 371 -14.03 27.76 18.05
C VAL A 371 -15.36 28.41 18.45
N LYS A 372 -15.92 29.18 17.52
CA LYS A 372 -17.24 29.83 17.70
C LYS A 372 -18.36 28.85 17.37
N VAL A 373 -19.22 28.59 18.36
CA VAL A 373 -20.22 27.51 18.36
C VAL A 373 -21.60 28.02 18.79
N ALA A 374 -22.64 27.22 18.55
CA ALA A 374 -23.97 27.45 19.09
C ALA A 374 -24.15 26.84 20.50
N ALA A 375 -24.95 27.48 21.34
CA ALA A 375 -25.28 27.05 22.69
C ALA A 375 -26.80 27.06 22.92
N PHE A 376 -27.27 26.44 24.01
CA PHE A 376 -28.70 26.33 24.31
C PHE A 376 -29.42 27.69 24.33
N HIS A 377 -30.73 27.69 24.00
CA HIS A 377 -31.60 28.86 24.01
C HIS A 377 -31.28 29.92 22.95
N ASN A 378 -30.78 29.51 21.77
CA ASN A 378 -30.40 30.39 20.66
C ASN A 378 -29.22 31.33 20.98
N LYS A 379 -28.24 30.80 21.75
CA LYS A 379 -27.00 31.50 22.09
C LYS A 379 -25.85 31.09 21.18
N TYR A 380 -24.79 31.90 21.20
CA TYR A 380 -23.55 31.65 20.47
C TYR A 380 -22.36 32.07 21.34
N GLU A 381 -21.34 31.24 21.39
CA GLU A 381 -20.25 31.31 22.37
C GLU A 381 -18.91 30.91 21.73
N THR A 382 -17.80 31.18 22.40
CA THR A 382 -16.46 30.71 22.01
C THR A 382 -16.04 29.61 22.98
N TRP A 383 -15.71 28.43 22.45
CA TRP A 383 -15.32 27.24 23.22
C TRP A 383 -13.99 26.69 22.70
N ARG A 384 -13.28 25.95 23.54
CA ARG A 384 -12.07 25.21 23.15
C ARG A 384 -12.12 23.74 23.57
N GLY A 385 -11.51 22.88 22.79
CA GLY A 385 -11.44 21.44 23.05
C GLY A 385 -11.38 20.57 21.80
N THR A 386 -10.80 19.37 21.93
CA THR A 386 -10.79 18.36 20.85
C THR A 386 -12.19 17.97 20.39
N SER A 387 -13.20 18.12 21.26
CA SER A 387 -14.63 18.02 20.94
C SER A 387 -15.13 18.87 19.78
N PHE A 388 -14.43 19.95 19.41
CA PHE A 388 -14.77 20.82 18.27
C PHE A 388 -13.93 20.50 17.03
N SER A 389 -12.79 19.85 17.22
CA SER A 389 -11.95 19.31 16.16
C SER A 389 -12.55 18.04 15.55
N THR A 390 -13.03 17.12 16.37
CA THR A 390 -13.68 15.87 15.94
C THR A 390 -14.85 16.09 14.96
N PRO A 391 -15.84 16.96 15.24
CA PRO A 391 -16.94 17.23 14.30
C PRO A 391 -16.49 17.94 13.01
N CYS A 392 -15.37 18.68 13.05
CA CYS A 392 -14.78 19.26 11.84
C CYS A 392 -14.22 18.15 10.91
N VAL A 393 -13.55 17.13 11.44
CA VAL A 393 -13.10 15.98 10.62
C VAL A 393 -14.28 15.09 10.20
N ALA A 394 -15.25 14.87 11.08
CA ALA A 394 -16.47 14.13 10.76
C ALA A 394 -17.28 14.79 9.62
N SER A 395 -17.18 16.12 9.47
CA SER A 395 -17.84 16.89 8.42
C SER A 395 -17.32 16.60 7.01
N ILE A 396 -16.00 16.54 6.81
CA ILE A 396 -15.43 16.10 5.53
C ILE A 396 -15.70 14.61 5.28
N GLY A 397 -15.70 13.78 6.34
CA GLY A 397 -16.16 12.40 6.27
C GLY A 397 -17.59 12.27 5.74
N ALA A 398 -18.52 13.08 6.24
CA ALA A 398 -19.90 13.15 5.76
C ALA A 398 -19.98 13.54 4.28
N ILE A 399 -19.20 14.54 3.85
CA ILE A 399 -19.17 14.99 2.45
C ILE A 399 -18.63 13.88 1.54
N LEU A 400 -17.54 13.21 1.91
CA LEU A 400 -16.95 12.11 1.14
C LEU A 400 -17.91 10.91 1.00
N LEU A 401 -18.58 10.50 2.08
CA LEU A 401 -19.60 9.44 2.06
C LEU A 401 -20.87 9.86 1.30
N SER A 402 -21.14 11.16 1.17
CA SER A 402 -22.27 11.68 0.38
C SER A 402 -22.09 11.50 -1.13
N VAL A 403 -20.84 11.46 -1.62
CA VAL A 403 -20.49 11.27 -3.03
C VAL A 403 -19.96 9.85 -3.33
N ASN A 404 -19.34 9.18 -2.36
CA ASN A 404 -18.91 7.79 -2.44
C ASN A 404 -19.47 6.96 -1.25
N PRO A 405 -20.72 6.47 -1.34
CA PRO A 405 -21.38 5.76 -0.25
C PRO A 405 -20.73 4.42 0.17
N ASN A 406 -19.83 3.88 -0.65
CA ASN A 406 -19.21 2.56 -0.46
C ASN A 406 -17.73 2.68 -0.05
N MET A 407 -17.27 3.87 0.37
CA MET A 407 -15.91 4.06 0.88
C MET A 407 -15.73 3.26 2.19
N SER A 408 -14.64 2.51 2.32
CA SER A 408 -14.34 1.81 3.57
C SER A 408 -13.84 2.76 4.65
N VAL A 409 -13.96 2.38 5.93
CA VAL A 409 -13.39 3.14 7.05
C VAL A 409 -11.89 3.39 6.83
N ASP A 410 -11.13 2.36 6.42
CA ASP A 410 -9.71 2.49 6.11
C ASP A 410 -9.43 3.41 4.92
N ALA A 411 -10.20 3.31 3.83
CA ALA A 411 -10.02 4.17 2.66
C ALA A 411 -10.29 5.65 3.00
N LEU A 412 -11.30 5.92 3.85
CA LEU A 412 -11.59 7.25 4.36
C LEU A 412 -10.47 7.75 5.28
N LYS A 413 -10.02 6.91 6.21
CA LYS A 413 -8.94 7.21 7.18
C LYS A 413 -7.62 7.50 6.47
N THR A 414 -7.22 6.68 5.49
CA THR A 414 -6.05 6.91 4.64
C THR A 414 -6.20 8.20 3.83
N ARG A 415 -7.34 8.41 3.15
CA ARG A 415 -7.58 9.60 2.33
C ARG A 415 -7.45 10.90 3.12
N LEU A 416 -7.99 10.96 4.34
CA LEU A 416 -7.87 12.12 5.23
C LEU A 416 -6.42 12.36 5.66
N LYS A 417 -5.64 11.30 5.88
CA LYS A 417 -4.24 11.36 6.33
C LYS A 417 -3.25 11.71 5.22
N GLU A 418 -3.54 11.34 3.98
CA GLU A 418 -2.76 11.71 2.79
C GLU A 418 -3.01 13.16 2.32
N THR A 419 -4.09 13.78 2.78
CA THR A 419 -4.53 15.14 2.39
C THR A 419 -4.60 16.10 3.59
N ALA A 420 -3.87 15.79 4.66
CA ALA A 420 -3.67 16.69 5.78
C ALA A 420 -2.45 17.59 5.51
N LEU A 421 -2.59 18.88 5.77
CA LEU A 421 -1.48 19.83 5.71
C LEU A 421 -0.67 19.71 7.01
N PRO A 422 0.67 19.57 6.98
CA PRO A 422 1.46 19.40 8.21
C PRO A 422 1.24 20.50 9.26
N VAL A 423 1.05 20.06 10.50
CA VAL A 423 0.95 20.89 11.71
C VAL A 423 2.29 20.85 12.44
N LYS A 424 2.59 21.88 13.23
CA LYS A 424 3.70 21.87 14.17
C LYS A 424 3.19 21.94 15.61
N TYR A 425 4.01 21.55 16.57
CA TYR A 425 3.74 21.72 18.00
C TYR A 425 4.33 23.07 18.47
N GLN A 426 3.61 23.80 19.32
CA GLN A 426 4.06 25.14 19.74
C GLN A 426 5.28 25.03 20.64
N ASN A 427 6.20 25.98 20.49
CA ASN A 427 7.30 26.12 21.43
C ASN A 427 6.89 27.04 22.57
N PHE A 428 6.14 26.50 23.55
CA PHE A 428 5.58 27.21 24.71
C PHE A 428 6.62 27.96 25.58
N TYR A 429 7.92 27.78 25.30
CA TYR A 429 8.96 28.66 25.79
C TYR A 429 9.05 29.93 24.96
N HIS A 430 8.31 30.97 25.38
CA HIS A 430 8.51 32.34 24.91
C HIS A 430 10.00 32.72 24.95
N SER A 431 10.44 33.36 23.87
CA SER A 431 11.68 34.12 23.82
C SER A 431 11.56 35.35 24.71
N SER A 432 12.70 35.84 25.20
CA SER A 432 12.84 37.13 25.88
C SER A 432 12.49 38.32 24.98
N GLN A 433 12.33 38.11 23.67
CA GLN A 433 11.76 39.08 22.71
C GLN A 433 10.21 39.13 22.76
N GLY A 434 9.54 38.18 23.44
CA GLY A 434 8.09 38.12 23.65
C GLY A 434 7.36 37.09 22.77
N GLU A 435 7.87 36.84 21.57
CA GLU A 435 7.34 35.83 20.64
C GLU A 435 7.64 34.39 21.10
N TYR A 436 6.90 33.42 20.57
CA TYR A 436 7.25 32.01 20.67
C TYR A 436 8.55 31.73 19.88
N PHE A 437 9.33 30.76 20.36
CA PHE A 437 10.49 30.26 19.60
C PHE A 437 10.02 29.38 18.42
N ASP A 438 10.94 28.79 17.65
CA ASP A 438 10.56 28.03 16.45
C ASP A 438 9.68 26.82 16.80
N ASN A 439 8.53 26.73 16.15
CA ASN A 439 7.60 25.60 16.22
C ASN A 439 8.28 24.31 15.70
N VAL A 440 7.94 23.16 16.27
CA VAL A 440 8.65 21.88 16.03
C VAL A 440 7.73 20.77 15.52
N GLU A 441 8.28 19.79 14.79
CA GLU A 441 7.57 18.55 14.47
C GLU A 441 7.23 17.74 15.73
N SER A 442 6.19 16.90 15.64
CA SER A 442 5.86 15.89 16.66
C SER A 442 5.24 14.64 16.03
N LEU A 443 5.49 13.47 16.63
CA LEU A 443 4.87 12.19 16.28
C LEU A 443 3.45 12.00 16.82
N TYR A 444 2.92 12.95 17.60
CA TYR A 444 1.71 12.78 18.40
C TYR A 444 0.51 13.63 17.94
N ILE A 445 0.67 14.37 16.85
CA ILE A 445 -0.32 15.30 16.27
C ILE A 445 -1.01 14.75 15.00
N GLY A 446 -0.74 13.49 14.65
CA GLY A 446 -1.23 12.85 13.42
C GLY A 446 -0.57 13.40 12.16
N SER A 447 -1.22 13.23 10.99
CA SER A 447 -0.71 13.71 9.70
C SER A 447 -0.73 15.24 9.53
N GLY A 448 -1.36 15.99 10.45
CA GLY A 448 -1.55 17.44 10.33
C GLY A 448 -3.02 17.87 10.35
N ILE A 449 -3.31 19.08 9.86
CA ILE A 449 -4.63 19.69 9.86
C ILE A 449 -5.41 19.29 8.61
N VAL A 450 -6.65 18.84 8.79
CA VAL A 450 -7.51 18.38 7.70
C VAL A 450 -7.78 19.48 6.67
N GLN A 451 -7.64 19.17 5.38
CA GLN A 451 -7.99 20.07 4.27
C GLN A 451 -9.14 19.48 3.46
N PHE A 452 -10.29 20.16 3.43
CA PHE A 452 -11.51 19.65 2.80
C PHE A 452 -11.38 19.57 1.28
N CYS A 453 -10.76 20.57 0.66
CA CYS A 453 -10.61 20.62 -0.80
C CYS A 453 -9.68 19.51 -1.31
N ASP A 454 -8.54 19.30 -0.66
CA ASP A 454 -7.59 18.24 -0.99
C ASP A 454 -8.17 16.85 -0.74
N ALA A 455 -8.85 16.64 0.39
CA ALA A 455 -9.55 15.40 0.71
C ALA A 455 -10.63 15.07 -0.33
N PHE A 456 -11.37 16.07 -0.82
CA PHE A 456 -12.33 15.89 -1.91
C PHE A 456 -11.66 15.69 -3.28
N GLY A 457 -10.47 16.27 -3.50
CA GLY A 457 -9.71 16.18 -4.75
C GLY A 457 -9.95 17.36 -5.69
N LEU A 458 -9.86 18.60 -5.19
CA LEU A 458 -9.96 19.81 -6.00
C LEU A 458 -8.57 20.37 -6.34
N GLU A 459 -8.19 20.36 -7.63
CA GLU A 459 -6.84 20.73 -8.09
C GLU A 459 -6.58 22.26 -8.21
N ASP A 460 -7.61 23.11 -8.08
CA ASP A 460 -7.55 24.57 -8.35
C ASP A 460 -7.00 25.40 -7.15
N GLU A 461 -5.81 25.06 -6.66
CA GLU A 461 -5.08 25.75 -5.58
C GLU A 461 -4.53 27.15 -5.97
N CYS A 462 -4.18 27.98 -4.99
CA CYS A 462 -3.22 29.08 -5.23
C CYS A 462 -1.80 28.50 -5.23
N ALA A 463 -0.92 28.99 -6.12
CA ALA A 463 0.48 28.58 -6.07
C ALA A 463 1.16 29.08 -4.77
N VAL A 464 1.81 28.16 -4.05
CA VAL A 464 2.52 28.42 -2.78
C VAL A 464 3.51 29.58 -2.93
N PRO A 465 3.57 30.55 -1.99
CA PRO A 465 4.60 31.58 -2.01
C PRO A 465 6.00 31.01 -1.76
N GLU A 466 7.00 31.62 -2.38
CA GLU A 466 8.42 31.38 -2.16
C GLU A 466 9.01 32.58 -1.42
N ILE A 467 9.53 32.37 -0.22
CA ILE A 467 10.25 33.39 0.55
C ILE A 467 11.75 33.27 0.24
N HIS A 468 12.37 34.34 -0.26
CA HIS A 468 13.78 34.37 -0.70
C HIS A 468 14.76 34.58 0.48
N MET A 469 14.56 33.83 1.56
CA MET A 469 15.46 33.75 2.72
C MET A 469 15.52 32.31 3.25
N GLU A 470 16.64 31.94 3.86
CA GLU A 470 16.84 30.65 4.53
C GLU A 470 16.75 30.84 6.06
N ALA A 471 16.32 29.81 6.79
CA ALA A 471 16.35 29.79 8.26
C ALA A 471 17.79 29.61 8.77
N LYS A 472 18.56 30.70 8.80
CA LYS A 472 19.96 30.73 9.25
C LYS A 472 20.34 32.05 9.91
N VAL A 473 21.54 32.10 10.48
CA VAL A 473 22.16 33.32 11.00
C VAL A 473 22.67 34.21 9.85
N TYR A 474 22.30 35.48 9.88
CA TYR A 474 22.83 36.57 9.06
C TYR A 474 23.45 37.65 9.95
N VAL A 475 24.36 38.45 9.40
CA VAL A 475 25.03 39.54 10.13
C VAL A 475 24.56 40.90 9.61
N GLY A 476 23.87 41.66 10.47
CA GLY A 476 23.23 42.94 10.16
C GLY A 476 21.91 42.80 9.39
N GLU A 477 21.19 43.92 9.25
CA GLU A 477 19.90 44.04 8.55
C GLU A 477 19.90 43.34 7.19
N GLN A 478 18.90 42.49 6.94
CA GLN A 478 18.66 41.83 5.66
C GLN A 478 17.38 42.37 5.00
N LYS A 479 17.16 42.01 3.73
CA LYS A 479 15.91 42.24 3.03
C LYS A 479 15.25 40.92 2.63
N CYS A 480 13.97 40.80 2.91
CA CYS A 480 13.13 39.67 2.51
C CYS A 480 12.35 40.02 1.24
N GLU A 481 12.43 39.15 0.24
CA GLU A 481 11.60 39.19 -0.98
C GLU A 481 10.70 37.95 -1.00
N ILE A 482 9.45 38.09 -1.47
CA ILE A 482 8.48 36.99 -1.54
C ILE A 482 7.88 36.99 -2.95
N THR A 483 7.77 35.81 -3.56
CA THR A 483 7.20 35.64 -4.91
C THR A 483 6.14 34.55 -4.94
N CYS A 484 5.18 34.65 -5.86
CA CYS A 484 4.22 33.59 -6.18
C CYS A 484 4.34 33.27 -7.68
N ALA A 485 4.15 32.01 -8.05
CA ALA A 485 4.17 31.59 -9.46
C ALA A 485 2.90 32.02 -10.21
N ASP A 486 1.75 32.07 -9.52
CA ASP A 486 0.56 32.74 -10.05
C ASP A 486 0.67 34.26 -9.90
N LYS A 487 0.09 34.97 -10.87
CA LYS A 487 0.15 36.43 -11.01
C LYS A 487 -1.19 37.11 -10.78
N ASN A 488 -2.22 36.32 -10.44
CA ASN A 488 -3.56 36.80 -10.13
C ASN A 488 -3.81 36.73 -8.61
N ALA A 489 -3.21 35.76 -7.92
CA ALA A 489 -3.13 35.68 -6.48
C ALA A 489 -2.35 36.89 -5.91
N THR A 490 -2.82 37.35 -4.76
CA THR A 490 -2.17 38.36 -3.92
C THR A 490 -1.48 37.64 -2.77
N ILE A 491 -0.28 38.08 -2.37
CA ILE A 491 0.46 37.47 -1.27
C ILE A 491 0.18 38.24 0.02
N LEU A 492 -0.23 37.51 1.07
CA LEU A 492 -0.30 37.99 2.45
C LEU A 492 0.91 37.43 3.21
N TYR A 493 1.47 38.23 4.11
CA TYR A 493 2.51 37.77 5.02
C TYR A 493 2.42 38.40 6.41
N THR A 494 2.96 37.68 7.39
CA THR A 494 3.14 38.10 8.79
C THR A 494 4.61 37.95 9.17
N THR A 495 5.00 38.57 10.29
CA THR A 495 6.40 38.58 10.78
C THR A 495 6.52 38.18 12.25
N ASP A 496 5.41 38.15 12.97
CA ASP A 496 5.25 37.76 14.38
C ASP A 496 4.97 36.25 14.55
N GLY A 497 4.95 35.50 13.45
CA GLY A 497 4.62 34.08 13.43
C GLY A 497 3.13 33.73 13.41
N SER A 498 2.22 34.70 13.40
CA SER A 498 0.77 34.43 13.26
C SER A 498 0.41 33.92 11.85
N TYR A 499 -0.65 33.13 11.68
CA TYR A 499 -1.12 32.70 10.35
C TYR A 499 -1.63 33.91 9.54
N PRO A 500 -1.19 34.13 8.27
CA PRO A 500 -1.56 35.35 7.55
C PRO A 500 -3.00 35.33 7.02
N ASP A 501 -3.89 36.10 7.64
CA ASP A 501 -5.28 36.29 7.25
C ASP A 501 -5.58 37.73 6.76
N LEU A 502 -6.81 37.98 6.31
CA LEU A 502 -7.24 39.30 5.79
C LEU A 502 -7.41 40.39 6.87
N GLN A 503 -7.20 40.07 8.14
CA GLN A 503 -7.38 40.96 9.29
C GLN A 503 -6.03 41.31 9.96
N ASN A 504 -5.07 40.38 10.00
CA ASN A 504 -3.77 40.55 10.63
C ASN A 504 -2.62 40.83 9.63
N ALA A 505 -2.69 40.33 8.40
CA ALA A 505 -1.51 40.24 7.54
C ALA A 505 -1.22 41.50 6.73
N THR A 506 0.04 41.67 6.36
CA THR A 506 0.47 42.69 5.40
C THR A 506 0.40 42.15 3.98
N MET A 507 -0.18 42.94 3.07
CA MET A 507 -0.16 42.64 1.63
C MET A 507 1.25 42.90 1.07
N TYR A 508 1.89 41.87 0.53
CA TYR A 508 3.23 42.00 -0.05
C TYR A 508 3.20 42.88 -1.30
N THR A 509 4.06 43.90 -1.33
CA THR A 509 4.13 44.89 -2.42
C THR A 509 5.56 45.29 -2.79
N GLU A 510 6.50 45.26 -1.84
CA GLU A 510 7.95 45.45 -2.07
C GLU A 510 8.80 44.74 -0.98
N PRO A 511 10.09 44.46 -1.22
CA PRO A 511 10.98 43.80 -0.25
C PRO A 511 11.20 44.58 1.05
N PHE A 512 10.80 43.98 2.17
CA PHE A 512 10.87 44.56 3.53
C PHE A 512 12.17 44.19 4.26
N SER A 513 12.51 44.94 5.30
CA SER A 513 13.75 44.72 6.08
C SER A 513 13.51 43.80 7.27
N ILE A 514 14.51 42.96 7.59
CA ILE A 514 14.56 42.08 8.76
C ILE A 514 15.74 42.51 9.64
N THR A 515 15.47 42.81 10.91
CA THR A 515 16.45 43.40 11.86
C THR A 515 16.78 42.54 13.08
N GLU A 516 16.00 41.51 13.38
CA GLU A 516 16.19 40.60 14.52
C GLU A 516 15.77 39.17 14.13
N ARG A 517 15.59 38.24 15.08
CA ARG A 517 14.88 36.99 14.77
C ARG A 517 13.45 37.35 14.36
N THR A 518 12.96 36.80 13.25
CA THR A 518 11.61 37.11 12.75
C THR A 518 11.00 35.86 12.13
N ARG A 519 9.80 35.45 12.57
CA ARG A 519 9.10 34.27 12.04
C ARG A 519 8.18 34.71 10.90
N ILE A 520 8.69 34.62 9.67
CA ILE A 520 7.97 35.05 8.47
C ILE A 520 7.07 33.93 7.99
N ARG A 521 5.76 34.17 7.90
CA ARG A 521 4.80 33.27 7.24
C ARG A 521 4.16 33.98 6.06
N ALA A 522 3.85 33.24 4.99
CA ALA A 522 3.16 33.80 3.84
C ALA A 522 2.19 32.80 3.21
N VAL A 523 1.09 33.33 2.66
CA VAL A 523 0.07 32.61 1.87
C VAL A 523 -0.28 33.41 0.62
N ALA A 524 -0.63 32.70 -0.46
CA ALA A 524 -1.22 33.30 -1.65
C ALA A 524 -2.75 33.20 -1.57
N TYR A 525 -3.49 34.26 -1.93
CA TYR A 525 -4.95 34.24 -1.97
C TYR A 525 -5.56 34.93 -3.20
N TYR A 526 -6.72 34.47 -3.63
CA TYR A 526 -7.50 35.10 -4.71
C TYR A 526 -8.42 36.20 -4.17
N ALA A 527 -8.22 37.45 -4.59
CA ALA A 527 -8.99 38.60 -4.11
C ALA A 527 -10.50 38.56 -4.44
N ASP A 528 -10.88 37.89 -5.54
CA ASP A 528 -12.28 37.77 -5.97
C ASP A 528 -13.06 36.62 -5.29
N SER A 529 -12.38 35.73 -4.56
CA SER A 529 -13.01 34.55 -3.93
C SER A 529 -12.62 34.29 -2.47
N GLY A 530 -11.59 34.95 -1.93
CA GLY A 530 -11.16 34.79 -0.53
C GLY A 530 -10.48 33.46 -0.21
N TYR A 531 -10.03 32.70 -1.22
CA TYR A 531 -9.40 31.40 -1.01
C TYR A 531 -7.89 31.51 -0.98
N HIS A 532 -7.29 30.80 -0.03
CA HIS A 532 -5.84 30.69 0.20
C HIS A 532 -5.31 29.40 -0.45
N GLY A 533 -4.01 29.35 -0.75
CA GLY A 533 -3.26 28.09 -0.95
C GLY A 533 -2.41 27.74 0.27
N GLU A 534 -1.55 26.71 0.14
CA GLU A 534 -0.64 26.30 1.20
C GLU A 534 0.22 27.45 1.76
N GLU A 535 0.59 27.36 3.03
CA GLU A 535 1.46 28.33 3.69
C GLU A 535 2.95 27.96 3.58
N THR A 536 3.79 29.00 3.56
CA THR A 536 5.24 28.88 3.70
C THR A 536 5.71 29.61 4.96
N GLU A 537 6.73 29.07 5.64
CA GLU A 537 7.27 29.61 6.89
C GLU A 537 8.80 29.56 6.89
N VAL A 538 9.45 30.65 7.32
CA VAL A 538 10.89 30.69 7.58
C VAL A 538 11.24 31.61 8.75
N THR A 539 12.18 31.18 9.60
CA THR A 539 12.76 32.03 10.67
C THR A 539 14.23 32.39 10.39
N PRO A 540 14.52 33.45 9.63
CA PRO A 540 15.85 34.05 9.63
C PRO A 540 16.23 34.59 11.02
N ARG A 541 17.52 34.54 11.35
CA ARG A 541 18.10 35.05 12.62
C ARG A 541 19.11 36.13 12.31
N ILE A 542 18.88 37.36 12.77
CA ILE A 542 19.84 38.47 12.58
C ILE A 542 20.69 38.66 13.83
N GLN A 543 22.01 38.76 13.65
CA GLN A 543 22.97 39.11 14.70
C GLN A 543 23.82 40.32 14.30
N TYR A 544 24.45 40.98 15.27
CA TYR A 544 25.25 42.18 15.10
C TYR A 544 26.64 42.04 15.70
N ILE A 545 27.59 42.75 15.12
CA ILE A 545 28.96 42.91 15.63
C ILE A 545 28.98 44.12 16.57
N ASP A 546 29.45 43.94 17.81
CA ASP A 546 29.73 45.03 18.75
C ASP A 546 31.17 45.58 18.56
N ASP A 547 31.47 46.74 19.14
CA ASP A 547 32.78 47.39 19.08
C ASP A 547 33.87 46.58 19.83
N ASP A 548 35.10 46.61 19.32
CA ASP A 548 36.26 45.92 19.88
C ASP A 548 36.54 46.25 21.36
N SER A 549 36.10 47.42 21.86
CA SER A 549 36.22 47.82 23.27
C SER A 549 35.19 47.17 24.20
N ALA A 550 34.15 46.51 23.68
CA ALA A 550 33.19 45.74 24.47
C ALA A 550 33.81 44.48 25.11
N PHE A 551 34.94 44.00 24.59
CA PHE A 551 35.54 42.71 24.94
C PHE A 551 36.87 42.87 25.68
N LYS A 552 37.05 42.13 26.78
CA LYS A 552 38.34 42.00 27.46
C LYS A 552 39.06 40.75 26.97
N ILE A 553 39.77 40.86 25.86
CA ILE A 553 40.57 39.78 25.26
C ILE A 553 42.04 39.87 25.70
N ASP A 554 42.71 38.73 25.89
CA ASP A 554 44.15 38.67 26.18
C ASP A 554 45.02 38.45 24.93
N ALA A 555 46.33 38.30 25.12
CA ALA A 555 47.29 38.16 24.02
C ALA A 555 47.29 36.78 23.34
N ASP A 556 46.71 35.76 23.98
CA ASP A 556 46.60 34.39 23.46
C ASP A 556 45.27 34.17 22.71
N GLY A 557 44.35 35.16 22.77
CA GLY A 557 43.08 35.18 22.05
C GLY A 557 41.86 34.81 22.90
N ILE A 558 42.02 34.74 24.23
CA ILE A 558 40.96 34.34 25.15
C ILE A 558 40.15 35.54 25.61
N ILE A 559 38.82 35.50 25.44
CA ILE A 559 37.90 36.51 25.96
C ILE A 559 37.60 36.22 27.43
N HIS A 560 37.95 37.16 28.32
CA HIS A 560 37.71 37.06 29.77
C HIS A 560 36.35 37.64 30.19
N GLU A 561 35.84 38.62 29.44
CA GLU A 561 34.59 39.32 29.78
C GLU A 561 34.04 40.05 28.52
N TYR A 562 32.77 39.86 28.21
CA TYR A 562 32.00 40.69 27.27
C TYR A 562 31.13 41.67 28.07
N THR A 563 31.27 42.95 27.77
CA THR A 563 30.61 44.07 28.49
C THR A 563 29.59 44.81 27.63
N GLY A 564 29.60 44.57 26.32
CA GLY A 564 28.76 45.22 25.30
C GLY A 564 27.27 44.93 25.43
N SER A 565 26.44 45.66 24.69
CA SER A 565 24.98 45.68 24.86
C SER A 565 24.18 45.07 23.72
N ILE A 566 24.84 44.46 22.73
CA ILE A 566 24.16 43.67 21.70
C ILE A 566 23.57 42.40 22.34
N ALA A 567 22.29 42.14 22.06
CA ALA A 567 21.55 40.96 22.51
C ALA A 567 21.74 39.74 21.59
N ASP A 568 21.78 39.99 20.28
CA ASP A 568 22.03 39.00 19.24
C ASP A 568 23.45 39.20 18.68
N LEU A 569 24.45 38.61 19.33
CA LEU A 569 25.86 38.91 19.13
C LEU A 569 26.53 37.96 18.14
N TYR A 570 27.13 38.53 17.10
CA TYR A 570 28.11 37.85 16.24
C TYR A 570 29.53 38.22 16.68
N VAL A 571 30.28 37.26 17.25
CA VAL A 571 31.67 37.48 17.66
C VAL A 571 32.59 37.34 16.46
N GLN A 572 33.36 38.39 16.15
CA GLN A 572 34.29 38.39 15.03
C GLN A 572 35.48 37.45 15.26
N GLU A 573 36.02 36.93 14.15
CA GLU A 573 37.32 36.23 14.08
C GLU A 573 38.46 36.97 14.79
N LYS A 574 38.42 38.31 14.80
CA LYS A 574 39.43 39.17 15.42
C LYS A 574 38.81 40.31 16.22
N ILE A 575 39.43 40.58 17.37
CA ILE A 575 39.07 41.68 18.28
C ILE A 575 40.37 42.40 18.64
N ASN A 576 40.41 43.73 18.49
CA ASN A 576 41.62 44.56 18.60
C ASN A 576 42.80 44.05 17.73
N GLY A 577 42.49 43.34 16.64
CA GLY A 577 43.45 42.68 15.75
C GLY A 577 44.01 41.33 16.24
N ILE A 578 43.66 40.90 17.45
CA ILE A 578 44.00 39.59 18.03
C ILE A 578 42.98 38.55 17.53
N GLN A 579 43.42 37.35 17.15
CA GLN A 579 42.53 36.25 16.76
C GLN A 579 41.79 35.71 17.99
N VAL A 580 40.48 35.52 17.91
CA VAL A 580 39.69 34.91 18.99
C VAL A 580 39.89 33.39 18.96
N THR A 581 40.48 32.83 20.02
CA THR A 581 40.81 31.39 20.13
C THR A 581 39.95 30.68 21.18
N GLY A 582 39.33 31.42 22.08
CA GLY A 582 38.46 30.88 23.12
C GLY A 582 37.92 31.97 24.05
N PHE A 583 37.32 31.53 25.16
CA PHE A 583 36.81 32.40 26.22
C PHE A 583 36.90 31.70 27.57
N VAL A 584 36.74 32.43 28.68
CA VAL A 584 36.67 31.83 30.02
C VAL A 584 35.22 31.54 30.42
N ALA A 585 35.01 30.56 31.30
CA ALA A 585 33.68 30.28 31.84
C ALA A 585 33.10 31.54 32.51
N GLY A 586 31.88 31.93 32.14
CA GLY A 586 31.26 33.18 32.59
C GLY A 586 31.45 34.39 31.68
N ALA A 587 32.37 34.40 30.71
CA ALA A 587 32.72 35.60 29.93
C ALA A 587 31.53 36.25 29.20
N PHE A 588 30.57 35.44 28.75
CA PHE A 588 29.38 35.88 28.02
C PHE A 588 28.08 35.86 28.87
N ARG A 589 28.16 35.52 30.17
CA ARG A 589 26.98 35.44 31.04
C ARG A 589 26.47 36.82 31.42
N LYS A 590 25.67 37.41 30.54
CA LYS A 590 25.07 38.72 30.72
C LYS A 590 23.57 38.60 30.42
N GLY A 591 22.74 38.94 31.40
CA GLY A 591 21.27 38.84 31.40
C GLY A 591 20.49 39.64 30.35
N ALA A 592 21.11 39.93 29.20
CA ALA A 592 20.55 40.57 28.02
C ALA A 592 21.14 40.02 26.71
N LEU A 593 22.02 39.00 26.77
CA LEU A 593 22.55 38.29 25.60
C LEU A 593 21.63 37.09 25.32
N LEU A 594 20.88 37.14 24.23
CA LEU A 594 19.87 36.15 23.86
C LEU A 594 20.39 35.14 22.83
N SER A 595 21.31 35.58 21.97
CA SER A 595 21.76 34.83 20.79
C SER A 595 23.24 35.10 20.57
N LEU A 596 24.03 34.05 20.30
CA LEU A 596 25.49 34.13 20.19
C LEU A 596 26.02 33.30 19.03
N THR A 597 26.77 33.91 18.10
CA THR A 597 27.67 33.16 17.21
C THR A 597 29.12 33.35 17.62
N LEU A 598 29.86 32.24 17.72
CA LEU A 598 31.30 32.20 17.95
C LEU A 598 32.06 31.94 16.63
N PRO A 599 33.26 32.53 16.44
CA PRO A 599 34.06 32.36 15.23
C PRO A 599 34.61 30.93 15.08
N GLU A 600 35.01 30.55 13.86
CA GLU A 600 35.43 29.17 13.57
C GLU A 600 36.75 28.79 14.24
N THR A 601 37.52 29.77 14.74
CA THR A 601 38.73 29.53 15.54
C THR A 601 38.49 29.27 17.03
N VAL A 602 37.25 29.28 17.51
CA VAL A 602 36.90 28.82 18.87
C VAL A 602 36.52 27.33 18.83
N THR A 603 37.40 26.48 19.37
CA THR A 603 37.26 25.01 19.26
C THR A 603 36.60 24.32 20.46
N GLU A 604 36.28 25.06 21.52
CA GLU A 604 35.77 24.54 22.79
C GLU A 604 34.71 25.48 23.39
N ILE A 605 33.64 24.93 23.97
CA ILE A 605 32.80 25.64 24.95
C ILE A 605 33.30 25.24 26.35
N PRO A 606 33.82 26.17 27.18
CA PRO A 606 34.43 25.87 28.47
C PRO A 606 33.48 25.26 29.52
N ALA A 607 34.05 24.53 30.48
CA ALA A 607 33.29 23.89 31.55
C ALA A 607 32.51 24.92 32.38
N ASN A 608 31.20 24.73 32.51
CA ASN A 608 30.27 25.68 33.14
C ASN A 608 30.22 27.06 32.44
N ALA A 609 30.46 27.17 31.13
CA ALA A 609 30.39 28.45 30.40
C ALA A 609 29.11 29.27 30.70
N PHE A 610 27.96 28.61 30.59
CA PHE A 610 26.59 29.14 30.69
C PHE A 610 25.72 28.35 31.70
N TYR A 611 26.33 27.65 32.67
CA TYR A 611 25.61 26.96 33.76
C TYR A 611 24.76 27.97 34.55
N GLU A 612 23.45 27.76 34.68
CA GLU A 612 22.50 28.74 35.26
C GLU A 612 22.42 30.09 34.50
N ASP A 613 22.79 30.13 33.21
CA ASP A 613 22.50 31.31 32.37
C ASP A 613 21.00 31.37 32.05
N THR A 614 20.36 32.47 32.40
CA THR A 614 18.90 32.67 32.30
C THR A 614 18.49 33.52 31.09
N SER A 615 19.45 33.83 30.20
CA SER A 615 19.30 34.76 29.09
C SER A 615 19.62 34.18 27.71
N LEU A 616 20.64 33.32 27.60
CA LEU A 616 21.04 32.77 26.30
C LEU A 616 20.04 31.71 25.81
N GLU A 617 19.37 31.98 24.69
CA GLU A 617 18.33 31.14 24.08
C GLU A 617 18.83 30.41 22.83
N PHE A 618 19.80 30.99 22.11
CA PHE A 618 20.41 30.42 20.90
C PHE A 618 21.95 30.52 20.92
N ILE A 619 22.65 29.46 20.50
CA ILE A 619 24.09 29.53 20.21
C ILE A 619 24.47 28.81 18.90
N ARG A 620 25.34 29.43 18.11
CA ARG A 620 26.01 28.82 16.94
C ARG A 620 27.51 28.85 17.14
N ALA A 621 28.19 27.72 16.99
CA ALA A 621 29.64 27.65 17.11
C ALA A 621 30.23 26.58 16.21
N ALA A 622 30.30 26.86 14.91
CA ALA A 622 30.73 25.91 13.89
C ALA A 622 32.20 25.46 14.04
N GLY A 623 33.05 26.22 14.75
CA GLY A 623 34.42 25.81 15.07
C GLY A 623 34.55 24.80 16.20
N VAL A 624 33.51 24.63 17.04
CA VAL A 624 33.60 23.85 18.27
C VAL A 624 33.72 22.35 17.98
N THR A 625 34.65 21.70 18.68
CA THR A 625 34.86 20.25 18.66
C THR A 625 34.58 19.60 20.02
N ASN A 626 34.65 20.36 21.12
CA ASN A 626 34.36 19.89 22.49
C ASN A 626 33.37 20.82 23.21
N ILE A 627 32.31 20.27 23.80
CA ILE A 627 31.41 21.00 24.71
C ILE A 627 31.63 20.44 26.10
N GLU A 628 32.23 21.23 26.99
CA GLU A 628 32.73 20.77 28.29
C GLU A 628 31.66 20.52 29.36
N MET A 629 32.10 19.93 30.48
CA MET A 629 31.26 19.55 31.61
C MET A 629 30.35 20.71 32.07
N SER A 630 29.03 20.43 32.14
CA SER A 630 27.99 21.38 32.58
C SER A 630 27.93 22.71 31.81
N ALA A 631 28.44 22.78 30.56
CA ALA A 631 28.52 24.00 29.76
C ALA A 631 27.23 24.85 29.71
N PHE A 632 26.06 24.22 29.57
CA PHE A 632 24.72 24.81 29.46
C PHE A 632 23.74 24.25 30.49
N CYS A 633 24.25 23.65 31.57
CA CYS A 633 23.42 22.97 32.57
C CYS A 633 22.54 23.96 33.36
N ASN A 634 21.26 23.65 33.54
CA ASN A 634 20.23 24.52 34.11
C ASN A 634 20.12 25.91 33.42
N SER A 635 20.38 25.98 32.11
CA SER A 635 20.28 27.22 31.32
C SER A 635 18.93 27.40 30.62
N ALA A 636 18.65 28.64 30.19
CA ALA A 636 17.51 29.02 29.37
C ALA A 636 17.65 28.66 27.87
N LEU A 637 18.75 28.00 27.48
CA LEU A 637 19.05 27.66 26.08
C LEU A 637 17.91 26.84 25.47
N MET A 638 17.45 27.26 24.29
CA MET A 638 16.35 26.62 23.56
C MET A 638 16.90 25.76 22.42
N TYR A 639 17.82 26.32 21.62
CA TYR A 639 18.38 25.67 20.44
C TYR A 639 19.88 25.93 20.28
N ALA A 640 20.61 25.01 19.64
CA ALA A 640 22.04 25.17 19.39
C ALA A 640 22.54 24.56 18.07
N GLU A 641 23.49 25.23 17.43
CA GLU A 641 24.12 24.79 16.18
C GLU A 641 25.60 24.45 16.42
N PHE A 642 25.89 23.14 16.50
CA PHE A 642 27.21 22.58 16.80
C PHE A 642 27.67 21.55 15.72
N PRO A 643 27.63 21.89 14.41
CA PRO A 643 27.80 20.96 13.29
C PRO A 643 29.09 20.15 13.27
N ASN A 644 30.15 20.61 13.96
CA ASN A 644 31.46 19.97 14.01
C ASN A 644 31.84 19.40 15.38
N THR A 645 30.97 19.50 16.40
CA THR A 645 31.25 18.97 17.75
C THR A 645 31.46 17.47 17.69
N LYS A 646 32.47 16.99 18.42
CA LYS A 646 32.87 15.57 18.49
C LYS A 646 32.58 14.94 19.83
N VAL A 647 32.74 15.68 20.92
CA VAL A 647 32.42 15.22 22.28
C VAL A 647 31.50 16.21 22.98
N ILE A 648 30.46 15.67 23.61
CA ILE A 648 29.62 16.38 24.58
C ILE A 648 29.94 15.79 25.96
N GLU A 649 30.50 16.60 26.86
CA GLU A 649 30.97 16.16 28.17
C GLU A 649 29.87 16.05 29.22
N ASN A 650 30.27 15.53 30.40
CA ASN A 650 29.36 15.16 31.47
C ASN A 650 28.38 16.30 31.86
N GLY A 651 27.08 16.01 31.77
CA GLY A 651 26.01 16.94 32.14
C GLY A 651 25.93 18.23 31.32
N ALA A 652 26.53 18.31 30.13
CA ALA A 652 26.65 19.57 29.35
C ALA A 652 25.35 20.38 29.21
N PHE A 653 24.21 19.75 28.92
CA PHE A 653 22.87 20.32 28.78
C PHE A 653 21.88 19.80 29.84
N ALA A 654 22.38 19.25 30.95
CA ALA A 654 21.51 18.69 31.99
C ALA A 654 20.61 19.77 32.62
N TYR A 655 19.36 19.45 32.92
CA TYR A 655 18.35 20.38 33.45
C TYR A 655 18.10 21.63 32.58
N ALA A 656 18.56 21.67 31.32
CA ALA A 656 18.22 22.74 30.38
C ALA A 656 16.74 22.61 29.98
N SER A 657 15.87 23.18 30.82
CA SER A 657 14.42 22.95 30.82
C SER A 657 13.66 23.65 29.71
N LYS A 658 14.35 24.45 28.87
CA LYS A 658 13.84 24.99 27.61
C LYS A 658 14.46 24.33 26.36
N PHE A 659 15.50 23.52 26.53
CA PHE A 659 16.32 23.03 25.41
C PHE A 659 15.60 21.92 24.64
N TYR A 660 15.20 22.19 23.41
CA TYR A 660 14.35 21.29 22.62
C TYR A 660 15.06 20.59 21.46
N GLY A 661 16.19 21.11 20.98
CA GLY A 661 16.92 20.51 19.85
C GLY A 661 18.17 21.27 19.43
N GLY A 662 18.87 20.76 18.41
CA GLY A 662 20.07 21.39 17.86
C GLY A 662 20.76 20.53 16.80
N ASP A 663 21.69 21.12 16.04
CA ASP A 663 22.58 20.39 15.15
C ASP A 663 23.76 19.79 15.93
N PHE A 664 23.79 18.46 16.01
CA PHE A 664 24.84 17.65 16.61
C PHE A 664 25.37 16.57 15.62
N SER A 665 25.19 16.79 14.32
CA SER A 665 25.40 15.79 13.26
C SER A 665 26.80 15.16 13.20
N SER A 666 27.84 15.87 13.65
CA SER A 666 29.22 15.34 13.74
C SER A 666 29.56 14.58 15.02
N VAL A 667 28.69 14.55 16.04
CA VAL A 667 29.04 14.06 17.39
C VAL A 667 29.35 12.58 17.39
N GLU A 668 30.50 12.22 17.99
CA GLU A 668 30.99 10.85 18.05
C GLU A 668 30.88 10.24 19.46
N THR A 669 30.72 11.07 20.49
CA THR A 669 30.72 10.63 21.89
C THR A 669 29.89 11.56 22.77
N ILE A 670 28.98 11.00 23.57
CA ILE A 670 28.16 11.73 24.54
C ILE A 670 28.37 11.14 25.94
N LYS A 671 28.89 11.95 26.86
CA LYS A 671 29.26 11.55 28.22
C LYS A 671 28.08 11.63 29.20
N ARG A 672 28.33 11.21 30.44
CA ARG A 672 27.28 10.84 31.41
C ARG A 672 26.30 11.98 31.64
N ALA A 673 25.00 11.66 31.59
CA ALA A 673 23.93 12.60 31.89
C ALA A 673 23.89 13.89 31.03
N ALA A 674 24.51 13.90 29.84
CA ALA A 674 24.69 15.12 29.04
C ALA A 674 23.40 15.90 28.77
N PHE A 675 22.26 15.23 28.59
CA PHE A 675 20.94 15.85 28.34
C PHE A 675 19.92 15.55 29.45
N GLN A 676 20.34 15.00 30.60
CA GLN A 676 19.44 14.53 31.66
C GLN A 676 18.49 15.63 32.14
N TYR A 677 17.18 15.37 32.21
CA TYR A 677 16.12 16.36 32.52
C TYR A 677 16.05 17.58 31.58
N SER A 678 16.63 17.52 30.37
CA SER A 678 16.34 18.51 29.33
C SER A 678 15.00 18.25 28.64
N LYS A 679 14.54 19.19 27.82
CA LYS A 679 13.29 19.08 27.03
C LYS A 679 13.53 18.63 25.58
N ILE A 680 14.69 18.03 25.29
CA ILE A 680 15.09 17.68 23.92
C ILE A 680 14.07 16.73 23.29
N ARG A 681 13.51 17.12 22.12
CA ARG A 681 12.42 16.39 21.46
C ARG A 681 12.92 15.30 20.50
N SER A 682 14.09 15.51 19.91
CA SER A 682 14.74 14.55 19.02
C SER A 682 16.25 14.68 19.07
N PHE A 683 16.98 13.58 18.91
CA PHE A 683 18.43 13.60 18.70
C PHE A 683 18.82 12.81 17.45
N ASP A 684 19.37 13.50 16.45
CA ASP A 684 20.02 12.89 15.28
C ASP A 684 21.53 12.75 15.54
N GLY A 685 22.01 11.50 15.64
CA GLY A 685 23.38 11.16 16.00
C GLY A 685 24.02 10.18 15.02
N PRO A 686 24.14 10.52 13.72
CA PRO A 686 24.54 9.57 12.67
C PRO A 686 25.99 9.09 12.83
N GLN A 687 26.83 9.84 13.56
CA GLN A 687 28.24 9.53 13.83
C GLN A 687 28.52 9.04 15.26
N VAL A 688 27.49 8.94 16.13
CA VAL A 688 27.66 8.63 17.55
C VAL A 688 28.10 7.18 17.74
N LYS A 689 29.25 6.99 18.40
CA LYS A 689 29.91 5.69 18.64
C LYS A 689 29.90 5.28 20.11
N GLU A 690 29.86 6.25 21.03
CA GLU A 690 29.83 6.03 22.49
C GLU A 690 28.71 6.85 23.12
N LEU A 691 27.78 6.16 23.79
CA LEU A 691 26.80 6.77 24.71
C LEU A 691 27.07 6.30 26.15
N ALA A 692 27.12 7.26 27.08
CA ALA A 692 27.32 6.99 28.50
C ALA A 692 25.98 6.80 29.27
N PRO A 693 26.03 6.28 30.52
CA PRO A 693 24.84 6.17 31.37
C PRO A 693 24.11 7.50 31.62
N ALA A 694 22.79 7.42 31.81
CA ALA A 694 21.89 8.54 32.10
C ALA A 694 21.81 9.65 31.03
N THR A 695 22.42 9.50 29.85
CA THR A 695 22.54 10.57 28.84
C THR A 695 21.24 11.34 28.57
N PHE A 696 20.13 10.63 28.35
CA PHE A 696 18.80 11.21 28.13
C PHE A 696 17.81 10.91 29.27
N ARG A 697 18.28 10.48 30.45
CA ARG A 697 17.39 10.08 31.55
C ARG A 697 16.43 11.22 31.93
N CYS A 698 15.15 10.89 32.09
CA CYS A 698 14.06 11.83 32.35
C CYS A 698 13.87 12.93 31.29
N CYS A 699 14.24 12.68 30.03
CA CYS A 699 13.83 13.54 28.91
C CYS A 699 12.40 13.18 28.51
N ASN A 700 11.42 13.57 29.34
CA ASN A 700 10.00 13.21 29.15
C ASN A 700 9.42 13.70 27.81
N SER A 701 10.05 14.69 27.16
CA SER A 701 9.66 15.23 25.86
C SER A 701 10.41 14.62 24.66
N LEU A 702 11.35 13.69 24.87
CA LEU A 702 12.10 13.04 23.81
C LEU A 702 11.24 12.01 23.08
N GLU A 703 10.96 12.22 21.79
CA GLU A 703 10.12 11.35 20.97
C GLU A 703 10.93 10.41 20.07
N ARG A 704 12.06 10.90 19.52
CA ARG A 704 12.84 10.24 18.45
C ARG A 704 14.34 10.25 18.71
N VAL A 705 15.02 9.11 18.47
CA VAL A 705 16.50 9.05 18.44
C VAL A 705 17.05 8.21 17.28
N TYR A 706 18.12 8.70 16.66
CA TYR A 706 18.82 8.04 15.55
C TYR A 706 20.30 7.83 15.88
N PHE A 707 20.71 6.57 16.11
CA PHE A 707 22.07 6.17 16.46
C PHE A 707 22.51 4.92 15.68
N PRO A 708 22.78 5.01 14.36
CA PRO A 708 23.00 3.86 13.48
C PRO A 708 24.33 3.13 13.69
N GLN A 709 25.30 3.74 14.39
CA GLN A 709 26.69 3.26 14.53
C GLN A 709 27.15 3.11 16.00
N VAL A 710 26.24 3.20 16.97
CA VAL A 710 26.61 3.30 18.39
C VAL A 710 27.03 1.97 18.99
N SER A 711 27.87 2.06 20.02
CA SER A 711 28.22 0.98 20.94
C SER A 711 28.22 1.50 22.38
N PHE A 712 27.64 0.75 23.31
CA PHE A 712 27.54 1.19 24.71
C PHE A 712 28.76 0.88 25.58
N TYR A 713 29.07 1.80 26.50
CA TYR A 713 30.16 1.64 27.48
C TYR A 713 29.83 0.57 28.54
N THR A 714 30.61 -0.51 28.57
CA THR A 714 30.44 -1.70 29.43
C THR A 714 30.87 -1.51 30.89
N GLY A 715 30.60 -0.33 31.46
CA GLY A 715 30.72 -0.08 32.90
C GLY A 715 29.61 -0.75 33.72
N ILE A 716 29.47 -0.35 34.98
CA ILE A 716 28.31 -0.69 35.83
C ILE A 716 27.47 0.58 36.01
N PRO A 717 26.46 0.82 35.15
CA PRO A 717 25.46 1.86 35.39
C PRO A 717 24.71 1.66 36.71
N VAL A 718 24.14 2.75 37.23
CA VAL A 718 23.05 2.72 38.25
C VAL A 718 21.70 3.10 37.60
N TYR A 719 21.77 3.74 36.44
CA TYR A 719 20.66 4.34 35.70
C TYR A 719 20.75 3.95 34.23
N GLY A 720 19.59 3.84 33.57
CA GLY A 720 19.51 3.62 32.13
C GLY A 720 19.94 4.83 31.32
N ILE A 721 19.82 4.76 30.00
CA ILE A 721 20.26 5.82 29.08
C ILE A 721 19.08 6.68 28.65
N PHE A 722 17.94 6.03 28.41
CA PHE A 722 16.61 6.59 28.21
C PHE A 722 15.67 6.20 29.37
N GLU A 723 16.21 5.97 30.58
CA GLU A 723 15.39 5.68 31.75
C GLU A 723 14.43 6.85 32.03
N ASP A 724 13.15 6.53 32.26
CA ASP A 724 12.06 7.46 32.48
C ASP A 724 11.83 8.43 31.28
N CYS A 725 11.91 7.97 30.02
CA CYS A 725 11.60 8.78 28.82
C CYS A 725 10.16 8.53 28.31
N SER A 726 9.19 9.24 28.89
CA SER A 726 7.75 9.00 28.73
C SER A 726 7.15 9.20 27.34
N LEU A 727 7.82 9.88 26.41
CA LEU A 727 7.33 10.04 25.01
C LEU A 727 8.21 9.34 23.97
N LEU A 728 9.27 8.64 24.37
CA LEU A 728 10.20 8.00 23.45
C LEU A 728 9.50 6.85 22.72
N ARG A 729 9.32 7.02 21.41
CA ARG A 729 8.59 6.10 20.52
C ARG A 729 9.50 5.49 19.46
N GLU A 730 10.28 6.33 18.76
CA GLU A 730 11.17 5.89 17.69
C GLU A 730 12.63 5.80 18.18
N VAL A 731 13.19 4.59 18.10
CA VAL A 731 14.55 4.27 18.55
C VAL A 731 15.27 3.53 17.42
N VAL A 732 16.03 4.27 16.60
CA VAL A 732 16.76 3.68 15.46
C VAL A 732 18.19 3.36 15.89
N MET A 733 18.38 2.13 16.36
CA MET A 733 19.65 1.64 16.94
C MET A 733 20.09 0.26 16.39
N PRO A 734 20.09 0.04 15.06
CA PRO A 734 20.19 -1.30 14.48
C PRO A 734 21.50 -2.04 14.81
N ALA A 735 22.64 -1.35 14.80
CA ALA A 735 23.96 -1.97 14.93
C ALA A 735 24.38 -2.36 16.37
N GLU A 736 23.52 -2.13 17.37
CA GLU A 736 23.89 -2.36 18.77
C GLU A 736 23.96 -3.87 19.12
N THR A 737 24.97 -4.23 19.92
CA THR A 737 25.28 -5.61 20.32
C THR A 737 25.14 -5.85 21.83
N ALA A 738 25.10 -4.80 22.66
CA ALA A 738 24.99 -4.93 24.12
C ALA A 738 24.22 -3.77 24.80
N LEU A 739 22.95 -3.98 25.14
CA LEU A 739 22.14 -2.99 25.87
C LEU A 739 22.51 -2.94 27.37
N PRO A 740 22.83 -1.77 27.94
CA PRO A 740 23.00 -1.59 29.38
C PRO A 740 21.75 -1.90 30.20
N LEU A 741 21.93 -2.04 31.52
CA LEU A 741 20.82 -2.17 32.46
C LEU A 741 19.91 -0.94 32.44
N LYS A 742 18.60 -1.16 32.61
CA LYS A 742 17.55 -0.12 32.59
C LYS A 742 17.46 0.74 31.33
N SER A 743 18.11 0.38 30.21
CA SER A 743 18.31 1.26 29.05
C SER A 743 17.11 2.09 28.60
N PHE A 744 15.91 1.50 28.57
CA PHE A 744 14.63 2.12 28.21
C PHE A 744 13.59 2.03 29.34
N ARG A 745 14.00 1.70 30.58
CA ARG A 745 13.10 1.51 31.72
C ARG A 745 12.12 2.68 31.85
N SER A 746 10.82 2.39 31.98
CA SER A 746 9.75 3.40 32.03
C SER A 746 9.65 4.30 30.79
N SER A 747 10.00 3.79 29.59
CA SER A 747 9.74 4.45 28.30
C SER A 747 8.49 3.91 27.62
N ASN A 748 7.88 4.70 26.75
CA ASN A 748 6.64 4.37 26.04
C ASN A 748 6.87 3.81 24.62
N ILE A 749 8.01 3.16 24.38
CA ILE A 749 8.29 2.47 23.11
C ILE A 749 7.28 1.35 22.87
N THR A 750 6.74 1.26 21.66
CA THR A 750 5.77 0.22 21.26
C THR A 750 6.44 -1.03 20.70
N GLU A 751 7.65 -0.89 20.14
CA GLU A 751 8.42 -1.97 19.53
C GLU A 751 9.91 -1.87 19.93
N ALA A 752 10.52 -3.02 20.21
CA ALA A 752 11.94 -3.16 20.53
C ALA A 752 12.61 -4.04 19.47
N TYR A 753 12.93 -3.42 18.33
CA TYR A 753 13.61 -4.04 17.18
C TYR A 753 15.13 -3.88 17.31
N PHE A 754 15.82 -4.94 17.77
CA PHE A 754 17.28 -4.94 17.95
C PHE A 754 17.88 -6.23 17.35
N PRO A 755 18.00 -6.33 16.01
CA PRO A 755 18.32 -7.58 15.31
C PRO A 755 19.67 -8.18 15.72
N PHE A 756 20.71 -7.34 15.90
CA PHE A 756 22.09 -7.78 16.16
C PHE A 756 22.48 -7.79 17.65
N LEU A 757 21.52 -7.60 18.55
CA LEU A 757 21.74 -7.53 20.00
C LEU A 757 22.15 -8.89 20.57
N GLU A 758 23.41 -9.08 20.98
CA GLU A 758 23.86 -10.30 21.64
C GLU A 758 23.54 -10.34 23.15
N LYS A 759 23.55 -9.19 23.81
CA LYS A 759 23.58 -9.07 25.29
C LYS A 759 22.64 -7.97 25.81
N MET A 760 22.06 -8.19 26.98
CA MET A 760 21.17 -7.22 27.63
C MET A 760 21.44 -7.14 29.14
N GLY A 761 21.33 -5.94 29.71
CA GLY A 761 21.40 -5.70 31.15
C GLY A 761 20.06 -5.82 31.89
N THR A 762 20.12 -6.06 33.20
CA THR A 762 18.97 -6.17 34.11
C THR A 762 17.98 -5.01 33.93
N SER A 763 16.68 -5.31 33.96
CA SER A 763 15.60 -4.31 33.90
C SER A 763 15.60 -3.42 32.64
N ALA A 764 16.24 -3.81 31.52
CA ALA A 764 16.43 -2.95 30.34
C ALA A 764 15.15 -2.28 29.80
N PHE A 765 14.03 -3.00 29.80
CA PHE A 765 12.69 -2.56 29.38
C PHE A 765 11.66 -2.72 30.52
N GLU A 766 12.13 -2.67 31.78
CA GLU A 766 11.26 -2.73 32.96
C GLU A 766 10.24 -1.58 32.92
N MET A 767 8.98 -1.86 33.25
CA MET A 767 7.87 -0.88 33.22
C MET A 767 7.58 -0.22 31.85
N CYS A 768 8.02 -0.77 30.71
CA CYS A 768 7.64 -0.27 29.38
C CYS A 768 6.21 -0.73 29.00
N ILE A 769 5.18 -0.04 29.48
CA ILE A 769 3.77 -0.49 29.39
C ILE A 769 3.19 -0.50 27.96
N CYS A 770 3.74 0.31 27.05
CA CYS A 770 3.40 0.34 25.62
C CYS A 770 3.99 -0.81 24.81
N LEU A 771 5.02 -1.49 25.32
CA LEU A 771 5.83 -2.40 24.52
C LEU A 771 5.01 -3.63 24.15
N GLU A 772 4.78 -3.83 22.85
CA GLU A 772 3.98 -4.92 22.25
C GLU A 772 4.85 -5.92 21.50
N LYS A 773 5.78 -5.44 20.66
CA LYS A 773 6.64 -6.28 19.82
C LYS A 773 8.09 -6.27 20.29
N ILE A 774 8.70 -7.44 20.46
CA ILE A 774 10.10 -7.59 20.88
C ILE A 774 10.82 -8.52 19.89
N TYR A 775 11.70 -7.97 19.04
CA TYR A 775 12.42 -8.72 18.02
C TYR A 775 13.93 -8.63 18.28
N MET A 776 14.51 -9.72 18.80
CA MET A 776 15.92 -9.79 19.22
C MET A 776 16.54 -11.17 18.89
N PRO A 777 16.59 -11.56 17.60
CA PRO A 777 17.03 -12.89 17.18
C PRO A 777 18.46 -13.24 17.61
N SER A 778 19.40 -12.28 17.66
CA SER A 778 20.78 -12.53 18.10
C SER A 778 20.98 -12.65 19.62
N LEU A 779 19.97 -12.38 20.44
CA LEU A 779 20.13 -12.31 21.90
C LEU A 779 20.45 -13.68 22.49
N LEU A 780 21.46 -13.76 23.37
CA LEU A 780 21.94 -15.04 23.93
C LEU A 780 21.32 -15.35 25.30
N GLU A 781 21.07 -14.34 26.13
CA GLU A 781 20.56 -14.47 27.49
C GLU A 781 19.58 -13.33 27.81
N ILE A 782 18.45 -13.64 28.46
CA ILE A 782 17.50 -12.62 28.93
C ILE A 782 17.72 -12.38 30.44
N PRO A 783 18.14 -11.19 30.87
CA PRO A 783 18.50 -10.89 32.25
C PRO A 783 17.27 -10.71 33.16
N LYS A 784 17.49 -10.77 34.48
CA LYS A 784 16.43 -10.53 35.48
C LYS A 784 15.65 -9.23 35.21
N ASN A 785 14.33 -9.28 35.44
CA ASN A 785 13.40 -8.15 35.25
C ASN A 785 13.37 -7.53 33.83
N ALA A 786 13.97 -8.16 32.80
CA ALA A 786 14.22 -7.52 31.50
C ALA A 786 13.04 -6.70 30.92
N PHE A 787 11.80 -7.21 31.01
CA PHE A 787 10.59 -6.58 30.47
C PHE A 787 9.48 -6.37 31.52
N GLY A 788 9.65 -6.90 32.73
CA GLY A 788 8.60 -6.99 33.74
C GLY A 788 8.24 -5.67 34.44
N GLY A 789 7.18 -5.70 35.24
CA GLY A 789 6.79 -4.62 36.15
C GLY A 789 7.02 -5.00 37.61
N SER A 790 7.19 -4.00 38.49
CA SER A 790 7.33 -4.24 39.93
C SER A 790 5.97 -4.45 40.61
N THR A 791 5.67 -5.71 40.92
CA THR A 791 4.76 -6.16 42.01
C THR A 791 3.25 -5.90 41.90
N SER A 792 2.73 -5.32 40.82
CA SER A 792 1.27 -5.29 40.56
C SER A 792 0.96 -5.43 39.08
N SER A 793 -0.16 -6.09 38.76
CA SER A 793 -0.76 -6.07 37.44
C SER A 793 -1.15 -4.63 37.12
N ASN A 794 -0.61 -4.07 36.04
CA ASN A 794 -1.22 -2.90 35.42
C ASN A 794 -2.18 -3.43 34.35
N PRO A 795 -3.50 -3.36 34.52
CA PRO A 795 -4.46 -3.87 33.53
C PRO A 795 -4.35 -3.13 32.19
N ARG A 796 -3.73 -1.95 32.19
CA ARG A 796 -3.48 -1.13 31.00
C ARG A 796 -2.22 -1.55 30.22
N ALA A 797 -1.38 -2.46 30.71
CA ALA A 797 -0.18 -2.89 29.99
C ALA A 797 -0.54 -3.70 28.72
N LYS A 798 0.06 -3.34 27.58
CA LYS A 798 -0.23 -4.00 26.30
C LYS A 798 0.28 -5.44 26.24
N SER A 799 -0.40 -6.29 25.47
CA SER A 799 -0.08 -7.73 25.36
C SER A 799 1.07 -7.98 24.40
N ARG A 800 2.04 -8.79 24.81
CA ARG A 800 3.35 -8.90 24.14
C ARG A 800 3.55 -10.12 23.27
N ALA A 801 4.25 -9.90 22.16
CA ALA A 801 4.83 -10.91 21.28
C ALA A 801 6.36 -10.80 21.28
N TYR A 802 7.03 -11.89 21.65
CA TYR A 802 8.49 -11.98 21.79
C TYR A 802 9.11 -12.96 20.78
N PHE A 803 10.18 -12.55 20.09
CA PHE A 803 10.87 -13.36 19.07
C PHE A 803 12.37 -13.45 19.37
N PHE A 804 12.83 -14.64 19.77
CA PHE A 804 14.16 -14.88 20.35
C PHE A 804 14.86 -16.14 19.78
N ASP A 805 15.43 -16.06 18.57
CA ASP A 805 16.01 -17.24 17.93
C ASP A 805 17.24 -17.83 18.66
N ASN A 806 18.18 -17.01 19.14
CA ASN A 806 19.43 -17.51 19.76
C ASN A 806 19.45 -17.54 21.30
N VAL A 807 18.34 -17.20 21.97
CA VAL A 807 18.30 -17.17 23.45
C VAL A 807 18.44 -18.56 24.01
N LYS A 808 19.42 -18.75 24.90
CA LYS A 808 19.74 -20.01 25.59
C LYS A 808 19.26 -20.05 27.04
N MET A 809 19.26 -18.91 27.73
CA MET A 809 18.92 -18.83 29.16
C MET A 809 18.00 -17.65 29.47
N ILE A 810 17.00 -17.89 30.32
CA ILE A 810 16.05 -16.87 30.79
C ILE A 810 16.22 -16.68 32.30
N GLY A 811 16.37 -15.43 32.73
CA GLY A 811 16.53 -15.03 34.12
C GLY A 811 15.26 -15.12 34.97
N GLU A 812 15.35 -14.57 36.18
CA GLU A 812 14.24 -14.50 37.14
C GLU A 812 13.29 -13.33 36.80
N ASN A 813 11.98 -13.52 36.96
CA ASN A 813 10.97 -12.46 36.83
C ASN A 813 11.08 -11.65 35.51
N VAL A 814 11.41 -12.32 34.40
CA VAL A 814 11.74 -11.63 33.13
C VAL A 814 10.54 -10.88 32.55
N PHE A 815 9.37 -11.51 32.58
CA PHE A 815 8.12 -11.01 32.00
C PHE A 815 7.27 -10.21 33.02
N GLY A 816 7.52 -10.42 34.31
CA GLY A 816 6.67 -9.88 35.38
C GLY A 816 5.24 -10.40 35.26
N VAL A 817 4.29 -9.49 35.47
CA VAL A 817 2.83 -9.74 35.43
C VAL A 817 2.15 -9.06 34.24
N TYR A 818 2.91 -8.66 33.22
CA TYR A 818 2.36 -8.04 32.01
C TYR A 818 1.87 -9.11 31.01
N PRO A 819 0.76 -8.87 30.29
CA PRO A 819 0.19 -9.86 29.39
C PRO A 819 1.16 -10.22 28.26
N THR A 820 1.25 -11.50 27.95
CA THR A 820 2.05 -12.06 26.85
C THR A 820 1.16 -12.99 26.05
N SER A 821 0.89 -12.65 24.80
CA SER A 821 0.14 -13.51 23.89
C SER A 821 1.01 -14.63 23.33
N ARG A 822 2.30 -14.33 23.09
CA ARG A 822 3.21 -15.21 22.35
C ARG A 822 4.67 -14.99 22.72
N ILE A 823 5.41 -16.08 22.82
CA ILE A 823 6.87 -16.05 22.89
C ILE A 823 7.49 -17.20 22.09
N GLU A 824 8.54 -16.91 21.35
CA GLU A 824 9.17 -17.87 20.45
C GLU A 824 10.67 -17.99 20.68
N PHE A 825 11.14 -19.24 20.76
CA PHE A 825 12.54 -19.59 20.97
C PHE A 825 13.01 -20.60 19.93
N SER A 826 14.19 -20.41 19.33
CA SER A 826 14.80 -21.42 18.44
C SER A 826 15.97 -22.19 19.07
N HIS A 827 16.51 -21.74 20.22
CA HIS A 827 17.68 -22.35 20.88
C HIS A 827 17.64 -22.40 22.42
N LEU A 828 16.48 -22.24 23.05
CA LEU A 828 16.37 -22.20 24.53
C LEU A 828 16.89 -23.49 25.17
N GLU A 829 17.76 -23.37 26.18
CA GLU A 829 18.32 -24.49 26.94
C GLU A 829 17.70 -24.56 28.35
N SER A 830 17.58 -23.43 29.06
CA SER A 830 16.96 -23.38 30.40
C SER A 830 16.24 -22.08 30.75
N ALA A 831 15.23 -22.16 31.62
CA ALA A 831 14.43 -21.00 32.05
C ALA A 831 14.29 -20.91 33.59
N LYS A 832 14.54 -19.72 34.16
CA LYS A 832 14.19 -19.40 35.54
C LYS A 832 12.85 -18.68 35.71
N SER A 833 12.27 -18.19 34.62
CA SER A 833 10.87 -17.75 34.57
C SER A 833 10.31 -17.84 33.16
N LEU A 834 9.00 -17.99 33.05
CA LEU A 834 8.19 -17.93 31.83
C LEU A 834 7.01 -16.95 32.06
N PRO A 835 6.26 -16.55 31.01
CA PRO A 835 5.16 -15.58 31.17
C PRO A 835 4.10 -16.04 32.18
N GLN A 836 3.50 -15.12 32.94
CA GLN A 836 2.43 -15.46 33.90
C GLN A 836 1.05 -15.61 33.22
N THR A 837 0.92 -15.23 31.95
CA THR A 837 -0.34 -15.20 31.20
C THR A 837 -0.84 -16.61 30.90
N GLU A 838 -2.08 -16.91 31.30
CA GLU A 838 -2.72 -18.17 30.99
C GLU A 838 -2.94 -18.33 29.47
N GLY A 839 -2.77 -19.54 28.95
CA GLY A 839 -3.03 -19.85 27.53
C GLY A 839 -1.99 -19.31 26.54
N CYS A 840 -0.93 -18.64 27.02
CA CYS A 840 0.16 -18.09 26.20
C CYS A 840 0.70 -19.11 25.19
N ILE A 841 0.94 -18.66 23.96
CA ILE A 841 1.59 -19.44 22.92
C ILE A 841 3.10 -19.43 23.16
N ILE A 842 3.74 -20.61 23.21
CA ILE A 842 5.18 -20.75 23.42
C ILE A 842 5.75 -21.72 22.38
N SER A 843 6.71 -21.30 21.54
CA SER A 843 7.54 -22.27 20.80
C SER A 843 8.70 -22.74 21.69
N MET A 844 8.85 -24.06 21.85
CA MET A 844 9.78 -24.67 22.79
C MET A 844 10.68 -25.69 22.06
N PRO A 845 11.95 -25.34 21.75
CA PRO A 845 12.80 -26.11 20.86
C PRO A 845 13.36 -27.38 21.52
N SER A 846 13.81 -28.33 20.70
CA SER A 846 14.43 -29.58 21.16
C SER A 846 15.71 -29.39 22.00
N THR A 847 16.27 -28.19 22.05
CA THR A 847 17.38 -27.80 22.94
C THR A 847 17.00 -27.70 24.41
N PHE A 848 15.71 -27.51 24.74
CA PHE A 848 15.23 -27.19 26.09
C PHE A 848 15.43 -28.35 27.10
N ARG A 849 15.88 -28.05 28.32
CA ARG A 849 16.26 -29.05 29.35
C ARG A 849 15.66 -28.84 30.74
N GLU A 850 15.30 -27.62 31.13
CA GLU A 850 14.71 -27.34 32.45
C GLU A 850 13.98 -25.99 32.50
N CYS A 851 12.88 -25.94 33.25
CA CYS A 851 12.34 -24.71 33.83
C CYS A 851 12.34 -24.87 35.35
N THR A 852 12.90 -23.89 36.08
CA THR A 852 12.95 -23.92 37.56
C THR A 852 11.77 -23.21 38.22
N GLU A 853 10.92 -22.53 37.42
CA GLU A 853 9.68 -21.91 37.88
C GLU A 853 8.54 -22.92 37.84
N ASP A 854 7.65 -22.90 38.84
CA ASP A 854 6.38 -23.62 38.76
C ASP A 854 5.45 -22.90 37.77
N THR A 855 5.01 -23.63 36.75
CA THR A 855 4.15 -23.13 35.68
C THR A 855 2.77 -23.82 35.66
N LYS A 856 2.51 -24.72 36.60
CA LYS A 856 1.28 -25.50 36.66
C LYS A 856 0.06 -24.58 36.73
N GLY A 857 -0.95 -24.88 35.91
CA GLY A 857 -2.19 -24.10 35.82
C GLY A 857 -2.15 -22.88 34.90
N ARG A 858 -1.00 -22.54 34.30
CA ARG A 858 -0.93 -21.50 33.24
C ARG A 858 -1.38 -21.99 31.86
N ASN A 859 -1.67 -23.28 31.72
CA ASN A 859 -2.39 -23.87 30.58
C ASN A 859 -1.84 -23.46 29.19
N TYR A 860 -0.51 -23.33 29.04
CA TYR A 860 0.14 -22.83 27.83
C TYR A 860 -0.18 -23.69 26.59
N LYS A 861 -0.09 -23.07 25.41
CA LYS A 861 -0.04 -23.76 24.11
C LYS A 861 1.42 -23.90 23.70
N VAL A 862 2.02 -25.05 24.01
CA VAL A 862 3.45 -25.34 23.82
C VAL A 862 3.67 -26.01 22.46
N TYR A 863 4.15 -25.25 21.49
CA TYR A 863 4.51 -25.73 20.16
C TYR A 863 5.94 -26.30 20.17
N GLY A 864 6.13 -27.53 19.71
CA GLY A 864 7.47 -28.10 19.62
C GLY A 864 7.58 -29.39 18.81
N THR A 865 8.80 -29.90 18.74
CA THR A 865 9.10 -31.18 18.05
C THR A 865 8.80 -32.35 18.98
N LYS A 866 8.23 -33.42 18.44
CA LYS A 866 7.75 -34.59 19.19
C LYS A 866 8.88 -35.51 19.65
N GLY A 867 8.66 -36.20 20.77
CA GLY A 867 9.65 -37.04 21.44
C GLY A 867 10.77 -36.26 22.12
N THR A 868 10.62 -34.94 22.28
CA THR A 868 11.59 -34.07 22.96
C THR A 868 11.28 -33.92 24.46
N TYR A 869 12.23 -33.35 25.21
CA TYR A 869 11.98 -32.94 26.59
C TYR A 869 10.90 -31.83 26.69
N ALA A 870 10.68 -31.01 25.66
CA ALA A 870 9.63 -30.00 25.64
C ALA A 870 8.22 -30.63 25.71
N GLU A 871 7.99 -31.73 24.99
CA GLU A 871 6.76 -32.53 25.10
C GLU A 871 6.59 -33.12 26.51
N GLN A 872 7.65 -33.70 27.08
CA GLN A 872 7.60 -34.24 28.44
C GLN A 872 7.25 -33.14 29.47
N TRP A 873 7.99 -32.03 29.46
CA TRP A 873 7.80 -30.92 30.40
C TRP A 873 6.39 -30.30 30.28
N ALA A 874 5.88 -30.11 29.07
CA ALA A 874 4.53 -29.58 28.85
C ALA A 874 3.47 -30.47 29.50
N ASN A 875 3.53 -31.79 29.23
CA ASN A 875 2.60 -32.75 29.81
C ASN A 875 2.71 -32.86 31.35
N GLU A 876 3.94 -32.80 31.91
CA GLU A 876 4.17 -32.85 33.36
C GLU A 876 3.67 -31.60 34.11
N ASN A 877 3.56 -30.45 33.43
CA ASN A 877 3.08 -29.19 34.00
C ASN A 877 1.60 -28.87 33.64
N GLU A 878 0.87 -29.83 33.04
CA GLU A 878 -0.53 -29.70 32.60
C GLU A 878 -0.76 -28.64 31.49
N HIS A 879 0.26 -28.42 30.63
CA HIS A 879 0.16 -27.59 29.43
C HIS A 879 -0.33 -28.39 28.21
N THR A 880 -0.87 -27.70 27.20
CA THR A 880 -1.24 -28.31 25.92
C THR A 880 -0.04 -28.34 24.99
N PHE A 881 0.54 -29.53 24.75
CA PHE A 881 1.58 -29.70 23.74
C PHE A 881 0.98 -29.82 22.33
N ILE A 882 1.61 -29.14 21.35
CA ILE A 882 1.24 -29.13 19.94
C ILE A 882 2.48 -29.46 19.10
N GLU A 883 2.41 -30.54 18.34
CA GLU A 883 3.45 -30.91 17.36
C GLU A 883 3.46 -29.91 16.21
N ILE A 884 4.61 -29.30 15.89
CA ILE A 884 4.72 -28.36 14.77
C ILE A 884 4.68 -29.13 13.44
N SER A 885 3.65 -28.87 12.64
CA SER A 885 3.43 -29.47 11.32
C SER A 885 2.74 -28.48 10.38
N GLN A 886 2.57 -28.85 9.11
CA GLN A 886 1.83 -28.08 8.11
C GLN A 886 0.41 -27.68 8.58
N GLU A 887 -0.24 -28.54 9.37
CA GLU A 887 -1.60 -28.36 9.86
C GLU A 887 -1.71 -27.49 11.13
N THR A 888 -0.61 -27.28 11.86
CA THR A 888 -0.61 -26.60 13.17
C THR A 888 0.20 -25.31 13.20
N ALA A 889 1.19 -25.16 12.31
CA ALA A 889 2.20 -24.12 12.41
C ALA A 889 1.79 -22.76 11.83
N VAL A 890 0.78 -22.70 10.94
CA VAL A 890 0.24 -21.43 10.44
C VAL A 890 -0.74 -20.89 11.47
N LEU A 891 -0.34 -19.90 12.28
CA LEU A 891 -1.17 -19.36 13.36
C LEU A 891 -2.21 -18.36 12.83
N THR A 892 -1.79 -17.52 11.89
CA THR A 892 -2.68 -16.63 11.13
C THR A 892 -2.54 -16.97 9.66
N GLN A 893 -3.65 -17.29 9.00
CA GLN A 893 -3.67 -17.46 7.54
C GLN A 893 -3.47 -16.10 6.87
N LEU A 894 -2.88 -16.09 5.68
CA LEU A 894 -2.88 -14.89 4.83
C LEU A 894 -4.34 -14.55 4.46
N PRO A 895 -4.69 -13.28 4.18
CA PRO A 895 -6.02 -12.94 3.68
C PRO A 895 -6.30 -13.68 2.36
N GLU A 896 -7.56 -14.06 2.11
CA GLU A 896 -7.93 -14.76 0.86
C GLU A 896 -7.71 -13.90 -0.40
N LYS A 897 -7.68 -12.58 -0.23
CA LYS A 897 -7.51 -11.57 -1.27
C LYS A 897 -6.56 -10.47 -0.77
N TYR A 898 -5.80 -9.89 -1.68
CA TYR A 898 -4.97 -8.70 -1.47
C TYR A 898 -5.46 -7.56 -2.35
N THR A 899 -5.53 -6.38 -1.75
CA THR A 899 -5.66 -5.06 -2.37
C THR A 899 -4.46 -4.22 -1.93
N ASP A 900 -4.10 -3.17 -2.70
CA ASP A 900 -2.98 -2.30 -2.32
C ASP A 900 -3.19 -1.60 -0.96
N ALA A 901 -4.44 -1.52 -0.47
CA ALA A 901 -4.81 -0.99 0.85
C ALA A 901 -4.48 -1.94 2.02
N ASP A 902 -4.35 -3.26 1.78
CA ASP A 902 -3.90 -4.23 2.78
C ASP A 902 -2.39 -4.09 3.08
N GLY A 903 -1.64 -3.42 2.20
CA GLY A 903 -0.22 -3.13 2.35
C GLY A 903 0.67 -4.36 2.21
N VAL A 904 0.88 -5.10 3.32
CA VAL A 904 1.93 -6.12 3.45
C VAL A 904 1.36 -7.45 3.96
N LEU A 905 1.69 -8.53 3.27
CA LEU A 905 1.34 -9.91 3.65
C LEU A 905 2.38 -10.47 4.62
N THR A 906 1.97 -10.82 5.84
CA THR A 906 2.83 -11.42 6.89
C THR A 906 2.62 -12.93 6.97
N ALA A 907 3.66 -13.73 6.71
CA ALA A 907 3.64 -15.18 6.85
C ALA A 907 3.74 -15.60 8.33
N ASP A 908 2.62 -15.59 9.06
CA ASP A 908 2.62 -15.82 10.51
C ASP A 908 2.68 -17.31 10.92
N VAL A 909 3.85 -17.90 10.70
CA VAL A 909 4.16 -19.31 10.99
C VAL A 909 5.01 -19.43 12.27
N ILE A 910 4.56 -20.24 13.23
CA ILE A 910 5.35 -20.62 14.41
C ILE A 910 6.32 -21.76 14.09
N GLY A 911 7.55 -21.67 14.57
CA GLY A 911 8.60 -22.64 14.24
C GLY A 911 9.97 -22.25 14.78
N PHE A 912 10.99 -22.97 14.31
CA PHE A 912 12.37 -22.84 14.76
C PHE A 912 13.29 -22.50 13.59
N ASN A 913 14.24 -21.57 13.78
CA ASN A 913 15.27 -21.21 12.79
C ASN A 913 14.71 -21.00 11.38
N ARG A 914 13.64 -20.21 11.28
CA ARG A 914 12.81 -20.11 10.07
C ARG A 914 13.54 -19.40 8.95
N THR A 915 13.41 -19.94 7.74
CA THR A 915 13.61 -19.19 6.49
C THR A 915 12.30 -19.11 5.73
N TYR A 916 12.07 -17.99 5.05
CA TYR A 916 10.86 -17.74 4.26
C TYR A 916 11.23 -17.68 2.78
N GLN A 917 10.30 -18.06 1.92
CA GLN A 917 10.39 -17.84 0.48
C GLN A 917 8.97 -17.65 -0.06
N TRP A 918 8.71 -16.49 -0.64
CA TRP A 918 7.44 -16.20 -1.29
C TRP A 918 7.40 -16.72 -2.72
N TYR A 919 6.20 -17.10 -3.16
CA TYR A 919 5.92 -17.69 -4.46
C TYR A 919 4.77 -16.95 -5.14
N GLY A 920 4.91 -16.72 -6.43
CA GLY A 920 3.86 -16.22 -7.31
C GLY A 920 3.29 -17.35 -8.16
N SER A 921 1.97 -17.38 -8.36
CA SER A 921 1.28 -18.44 -9.09
C SER A 921 0.21 -17.88 -10.03
N PHE A 922 0.01 -18.55 -11.17
CA PHE A 922 -1.06 -18.26 -12.13
C PHE A 922 -2.33 -19.07 -11.89
N SER A 923 -2.36 -19.89 -10.84
CA SER A 923 -3.52 -20.66 -10.40
C SER A 923 -3.63 -20.64 -8.88
N ALA A 924 -4.85 -20.77 -8.35
CA ALA A 924 -5.11 -20.98 -6.93
C ALA A 924 -4.68 -22.39 -6.46
N ASP A 925 -3.37 -22.65 -6.50
CA ASP A 925 -2.67 -23.82 -5.95
C ASP A 925 -1.31 -23.37 -5.34
N ASN A 926 -1.05 -23.71 -4.07
CA ASN A 926 0.18 -23.41 -3.33
C ASN A 926 1.31 -24.45 -3.57
N ASN A 927 1.13 -25.33 -4.55
CA ASN A 927 2.11 -26.32 -5.00
C ASN A 927 2.64 -26.02 -6.42
N ALA A 928 2.07 -25.04 -7.12
CA ALA A 928 2.31 -24.78 -8.55
C ALA A 928 2.97 -23.42 -8.88
N GLY A 929 3.30 -22.61 -7.87
CA GLY A 929 3.94 -21.30 -8.07
C GLY A 929 5.44 -21.36 -8.35
N ALA A 930 5.97 -20.26 -8.88
CA ALA A 930 7.40 -20.00 -9.01
C ALA A 930 7.89 -19.14 -7.82
N PRO A 931 9.12 -19.37 -7.30
CA PRO A 931 9.68 -18.53 -6.24
C PRO A 931 9.91 -17.10 -6.76
N ILE A 932 9.70 -16.12 -5.90
CA ILE A 932 9.95 -14.70 -6.19
C ILE A 932 11.36 -14.36 -5.70
N ASP A 933 12.26 -14.01 -6.63
CA ASP A 933 13.65 -13.70 -6.33
C ASP A 933 13.77 -12.53 -5.32
N GLY A 934 14.48 -12.76 -4.22
CA GLY A 934 14.71 -11.79 -3.14
C GLY A 934 13.60 -11.72 -2.08
N ALA A 935 12.41 -12.26 -2.33
CA ALA A 935 11.31 -12.25 -1.36
C ALA A 935 11.47 -13.37 -0.32
N THR A 936 12.41 -13.19 0.60
CA THR A 936 12.83 -14.20 1.61
C THR A 936 12.56 -13.81 3.06
N ASP A 937 11.87 -12.70 3.30
CA ASP A 937 11.48 -12.22 4.62
C ASP A 937 10.10 -12.75 5.07
N LYS A 938 9.79 -12.60 6.36
CA LYS A 938 8.46 -12.95 6.91
C LYS A 938 7.34 -12.14 6.27
N ASP A 939 7.65 -10.89 5.94
CA ASP A 939 6.74 -9.90 5.41
C ASP A 939 7.03 -9.68 3.92
N PHE A 940 5.97 -9.57 3.11
CA PHE A 940 6.05 -9.42 1.65
C PHE A 940 5.05 -8.39 1.16
N ASN A 941 5.49 -7.50 0.28
CA ASN A 941 4.68 -6.45 -0.31
C ASN A 941 4.35 -6.79 -1.78
N PRO A 942 3.12 -7.20 -2.11
CA PRO A 942 2.76 -7.58 -3.47
C PRO A 942 2.90 -6.46 -4.50
N ILE A 943 2.82 -5.18 -4.10
CA ILE A 943 2.94 -4.03 -5.01
C ILE A 943 4.32 -3.92 -5.67
N ASP A 944 5.36 -4.48 -5.03
CA ASP A 944 6.72 -4.55 -5.57
C ASP A 944 6.88 -5.69 -6.59
N TYR A 945 5.93 -6.65 -6.62
CA TYR A 945 5.98 -7.87 -7.41
C TYR A 945 4.65 -8.24 -8.12
N PRO A 946 3.90 -7.30 -8.76
CA PRO A 946 2.49 -7.47 -9.19
C PRO A 946 2.29 -8.38 -10.42
N ALA A 947 3.29 -9.22 -10.75
CA ALA A 947 3.31 -10.07 -11.94
C ALA A 947 2.44 -11.34 -11.84
N TYR A 948 1.81 -11.62 -10.69
CA TYR A 948 1.07 -12.86 -10.44
C TYR A 948 -0.33 -12.60 -9.85
N PRO A 949 -1.37 -13.35 -10.28
CA PRO A 949 -2.71 -13.28 -9.70
C PRO A 949 -2.85 -13.99 -8.34
N TYR A 950 -1.87 -14.78 -7.91
CA TYR A 950 -1.90 -15.47 -6.61
C TYR A 950 -0.52 -15.47 -5.94
N TYR A 951 -0.48 -15.32 -4.61
CA TYR A 951 0.72 -15.46 -3.78
C TYR A 951 0.53 -16.46 -2.64
N TYR A 952 1.64 -17.05 -2.20
CA TYR A 952 1.75 -17.80 -0.94
C TYR A 952 3.21 -17.79 -0.45
N CYS A 953 3.43 -18.10 0.83
CA CYS A 953 4.76 -18.28 1.40
C CYS A 953 5.03 -19.77 1.69
N VAL A 954 6.27 -20.20 1.51
CA VAL A 954 6.80 -21.46 2.06
C VAL A 954 7.81 -21.10 3.14
N VAL A 955 7.58 -21.58 4.35
CA VAL A 955 8.43 -21.37 5.51
C VAL A 955 9.12 -22.68 5.85
N THR A 956 10.45 -22.69 5.87
CA THR A 956 11.23 -23.86 6.32
C THR A 956 11.55 -23.70 7.80
N SER A 957 11.09 -24.62 8.65
CA SER A 957 11.38 -24.64 10.08
C SER A 957 12.34 -25.78 10.42
N THR A 958 13.41 -25.50 11.17
CA THR A 958 14.49 -26.45 11.50
C THR A 958 14.78 -26.46 13.00
N ASP A 959 14.42 -27.55 13.68
CA ASP A 959 14.80 -27.81 15.09
C ASP A 959 16.19 -28.47 15.17
N VAL A 960 16.89 -28.28 16.29
CA VAL A 960 18.31 -28.63 16.44
C VAL A 960 18.51 -30.14 16.53
N GLY A 961 18.86 -30.75 15.38
CA GLY A 961 19.12 -32.18 15.27
C GLY A 961 17.93 -33.00 14.74
N TYR A 962 16.92 -32.33 14.19
CA TYR A 962 15.79 -32.93 13.48
C TYR A 962 15.80 -32.51 12.01
N ASP A 963 15.09 -33.25 11.15
CA ASP A 963 14.94 -32.89 9.74
C ASP A 963 14.04 -31.64 9.60
N PRO A 964 14.35 -30.71 8.68
CA PRO A 964 13.50 -29.53 8.43
C PRO A 964 12.10 -29.89 7.93
N ILE A 965 11.12 -29.06 8.28
CA ILE A 965 9.74 -29.14 7.77
C ILE A 965 9.44 -27.91 6.89
N GLU A 966 8.85 -28.15 5.72
CA GLU A 966 8.20 -27.10 4.92
C GLU A 966 6.78 -26.87 5.42
N ILE A 967 6.42 -25.61 5.65
CA ILE A 967 5.09 -25.16 6.03
C ILE A 967 4.64 -24.14 4.99
N ARG A 968 3.58 -24.46 4.25
CA ARG A 968 2.99 -23.59 3.22
C ARG A 968 1.83 -22.81 3.83
N THR A 969 1.73 -21.53 3.54
CA THR A 969 0.52 -20.76 3.84
C THR A 969 -0.64 -21.22 2.94
N ASN A 970 -1.86 -20.76 3.25
CA ASN A 970 -2.90 -20.63 2.23
C ASN A 970 -2.47 -19.65 1.11
N ILE A 971 -3.37 -19.45 0.16
CA ILE A 971 -3.18 -18.63 -1.03
C ILE A 971 -3.94 -17.32 -0.86
N THR A 972 -3.32 -16.23 -1.29
CA THR A 972 -3.93 -14.91 -1.42
C THR A 972 -4.12 -14.59 -2.90
N GLU A 973 -5.34 -14.23 -3.32
CA GLU A 973 -5.63 -13.70 -4.66
C GLU A 973 -5.20 -12.24 -4.76
N ASN A 974 -4.33 -11.92 -5.71
CA ASN A 974 -3.96 -10.55 -6.02
C ASN A 974 -5.06 -9.89 -6.86
N THR A 975 -5.85 -9.01 -6.25
CA THR A 975 -6.94 -8.32 -6.96
C THR A 975 -6.45 -7.18 -7.87
N THR A 976 -5.20 -6.74 -7.74
CA THR A 976 -4.62 -5.66 -8.54
C THR A 976 -3.83 -6.17 -9.76
N TYR A 977 -3.63 -7.50 -9.87
CA TYR A 977 -3.11 -8.15 -11.07
C TYR A 977 -4.03 -7.91 -12.28
N GLN A 978 -3.42 -7.46 -13.38
CA GLN A 978 -4.07 -7.38 -14.69
C GLN A 978 -3.22 -8.14 -15.72
N SER A 979 -3.85 -9.09 -16.41
CA SER A 979 -3.26 -9.77 -17.57
C SER A 979 -3.04 -8.82 -18.74
N ALA A 980 -2.04 -9.09 -19.57
CA ALA A 980 -1.89 -8.43 -20.88
C ALA A 980 -3.13 -8.65 -21.78
N ASP A 981 -3.40 -7.72 -22.69
CA ASP A 981 -4.41 -7.88 -23.73
C ASP A 981 -3.88 -8.75 -24.88
N TYR A 982 -4.31 -10.01 -24.91
CA TYR A 982 -4.05 -10.95 -26.00
C TYR A 982 -5.06 -10.86 -27.15
N THR A 983 -5.95 -9.86 -27.21
CA THR A 983 -7.01 -9.77 -28.23
C THR A 983 -6.47 -9.75 -29.66
N GLU A 984 -5.40 -8.99 -29.93
CA GLU A 984 -4.77 -8.96 -31.26
C GLU A 984 -3.85 -10.17 -31.51
N TYR A 985 -3.20 -10.70 -30.48
CA TYR A 985 -2.42 -11.93 -30.55
C TYR A 985 -3.31 -13.11 -30.98
N ASN A 986 -4.42 -13.31 -30.28
CA ASN A 986 -5.38 -14.38 -30.54
C ASN A 986 -5.97 -14.30 -31.95
N LYS A 987 -6.25 -13.09 -32.48
CA LYS A 987 -6.67 -12.92 -33.88
C LYS A 987 -5.60 -13.37 -34.87
N ALA A 988 -4.34 -12.99 -34.65
CA ALA A 988 -3.23 -13.39 -35.52
C ALA A 988 -2.98 -14.91 -35.47
N VAL A 989 -3.07 -15.51 -34.27
CA VAL A 989 -2.97 -16.97 -34.08
C VAL A 989 -4.12 -17.73 -34.75
N GLU A 990 -5.37 -17.28 -34.62
CA GLU A 990 -6.50 -17.92 -35.32
C GLU A 990 -6.43 -17.72 -36.84
N GLN A 991 -5.96 -16.56 -37.33
CA GLN A 991 -5.68 -16.35 -38.76
C GLN A 991 -4.63 -17.34 -39.28
N ALA A 992 -3.58 -17.61 -38.50
CA ALA A 992 -2.54 -18.58 -38.85
C ALA A 992 -3.04 -20.04 -38.81
N LYS A 993 -3.94 -20.39 -37.87
CA LYS A 993 -4.60 -21.70 -37.82
C LYS A 993 -5.59 -21.93 -38.97
N ALA A 994 -6.27 -20.87 -39.43
CA ALA A 994 -7.25 -20.92 -40.52
C ALA A 994 -6.61 -20.98 -41.92
N LEU A 995 -5.29 -20.84 -42.02
CA LEU A 995 -4.53 -20.89 -43.25
C LEU A 995 -4.59 -22.27 -43.92
N ASP A 996 -4.92 -22.35 -45.21
CA ASP A 996 -4.68 -23.57 -45.98
C ASP A 996 -3.17 -23.69 -46.29
N ARG A 997 -2.47 -24.31 -45.34
CA ARG A 997 -1.03 -24.58 -45.37
C ARG A 997 -0.58 -25.41 -46.59
N SER A 998 -1.50 -26.04 -47.33
CA SER A 998 -1.15 -26.77 -48.56
C SER A 998 -0.79 -25.83 -49.73
N LEU A 999 -1.26 -24.58 -49.71
CA LEU A 999 -1.15 -23.65 -50.84
C LEU A 999 0.17 -22.87 -50.89
N TYR A 1000 0.96 -22.84 -49.82
CA TYR A 1000 2.12 -21.94 -49.66
C TYR A 1000 3.47 -22.65 -49.84
N THR A 1001 4.52 -21.94 -50.26
CA THR A 1001 5.83 -22.54 -50.59
C THR A 1001 6.70 -22.81 -49.36
N ASP A 1002 6.65 -21.94 -48.36
CA ASP A 1002 7.37 -22.02 -47.08
C ASP A 1002 6.45 -21.48 -45.97
N LEU A 1003 6.66 -21.95 -44.74
CA LEU A 1003 5.91 -21.59 -43.53
C LEU A 1003 6.84 -21.45 -42.31
N THR A 1004 8.16 -21.55 -42.49
CA THR A 1004 9.14 -21.67 -41.39
C THR A 1004 9.10 -20.48 -40.42
N GLU A 1005 9.11 -19.24 -40.94
CA GLU A 1005 9.01 -18.02 -40.11
C GLU A 1005 7.71 -17.98 -39.28
N LEU A 1006 6.61 -18.53 -39.82
CA LEU A 1006 5.31 -18.56 -39.14
C LEU A 1006 5.27 -19.63 -38.05
N ASP A 1007 5.83 -20.82 -38.31
CA ASP A 1007 5.93 -21.88 -37.30
C ASP A 1007 6.90 -21.51 -36.17
N GLU A 1008 8.01 -20.83 -36.48
CA GLU A 1008 8.92 -20.27 -35.46
C GLU A 1008 8.19 -19.20 -34.62
N ALA A 1009 7.45 -18.27 -35.24
CA ALA A 1009 6.68 -17.25 -34.54
C ALA A 1009 5.53 -17.82 -33.68
N LEU A 1010 4.93 -18.95 -34.08
CA LEU A 1010 3.91 -19.66 -33.29
C LEU A 1010 4.48 -20.57 -32.20
N SER A 1011 5.81 -20.78 -32.17
CA SER A 1011 6.46 -21.67 -31.20
C SER A 1011 6.85 -21.00 -29.88
N ALA A 1012 6.79 -19.66 -29.81
CA ALA A 1012 7.15 -18.91 -28.62
C ALA A 1012 6.06 -18.99 -27.55
N ASP A 1013 6.42 -19.46 -26.34
CA ASP A 1013 5.54 -19.34 -25.18
C ASP A 1013 5.58 -17.90 -24.65
N ILE A 1014 4.41 -17.28 -24.58
CA ILE A 1014 4.18 -15.93 -24.04
C ILE A 1014 2.96 -15.94 -23.09
N GLY A 1015 2.60 -17.09 -22.52
CA GLY A 1015 1.46 -17.20 -21.60
C GLY A 1015 1.70 -16.51 -20.24
N GLY A 1016 0.62 -16.03 -19.60
CA GLY A 1016 0.65 -15.53 -18.23
C GLY A 1016 1.19 -14.10 -18.04
N LEU A 1017 1.53 -13.38 -19.10
CA LEU A 1017 2.11 -12.04 -19.01
C LEU A 1017 1.11 -11.00 -18.47
N SER A 1018 1.61 -10.09 -17.63
CA SER A 1018 0.81 -8.98 -17.07
C SER A 1018 0.76 -7.76 -18.01
N ASN A 1019 -0.12 -6.79 -17.71
CA ASN A 1019 -0.23 -5.53 -18.45
C ASN A 1019 1.10 -4.76 -18.56
N ALA A 1020 1.96 -4.80 -17.53
CA ALA A 1020 3.30 -4.23 -17.53
C ALA A 1020 4.24 -4.89 -18.57
N GLN A 1021 3.90 -6.10 -19.02
CA GLN A 1021 4.62 -6.88 -20.03
C GLN A 1021 3.95 -6.86 -21.42
N GLN A 1022 2.92 -6.03 -21.63
CA GLN A 1022 2.18 -5.92 -22.90
C GLN A 1022 3.08 -5.82 -24.13
N ASN A 1023 4.19 -5.09 -24.03
CA ASN A 1023 5.19 -4.93 -25.10
C ASN A 1023 5.67 -6.27 -25.70
N ILE A 1024 5.74 -7.34 -24.90
CA ILE A 1024 6.15 -8.68 -25.34
C ILE A 1024 5.04 -9.35 -26.17
N VAL A 1025 3.77 -9.21 -25.73
CA VAL A 1025 2.60 -9.70 -26.45
C VAL A 1025 2.45 -8.96 -27.79
N ASP A 1026 2.67 -7.64 -27.79
CA ASP A 1026 2.62 -6.80 -28.99
C ASP A 1026 3.74 -7.13 -29.97
N GLU A 1027 4.99 -7.31 -29.51
CA GLU A 1027 6.12 -7.69 -30.36
C GLU A 1027 5.90 -9.09 -30.98
N GLN A 1028 5.38 -10.05 -30.22
CA GLN A 1028 5.10 -11.38 -30.73
C GLN A 1028 3.89 -11.39 -31.70
N THR A 1029 2.88 -10.57 -31.42
CA THR A 1029 1.76 -10.33 -32.35
C THR A 1029 2.25 -9.73 -33.67
N ALA A 1030 3.19 -8.80 -33.62
CA ALA A 1030 3.81 -8.21 -34.81
C ALA A 1030 4.61 -9.24 -35.63
N LYS A 1031 5.36 -10.13 -34.97
CA LYS A 1031 6.08 -11.23 -35.65
C LYS A 1031 5.13 -12.19 -36.38
N ILE A 1032 4.05 -12.63 -35.73
CA ILE A 1032 3.07 -13.53 -36.35
C ILE A 1032 2.39 -12.83 -37.54
N LYS A 1033 2.01 -11.56 -37.41
CA LYS A 1033 1.41 -10.77 -38.51
C LYS A 1033 2.39 -10.61 -39.69
N ALA A 1034 3.65 -10.25 -39.42
CA ALA A 1034 4.67 -10.14 -40.47
C ALA A 1034 4.95 -11.48 -41.19
N ALA A 1035 5.00 -12.59 -40.44
CA ALA A 1035 5.17 -13.93 -41.02
C ALA A 1035 3.96 -14.37 -41.86
N LEU A 1036 2.75 -13.90 -41.56
CA LEU A 1036 1.55 -14.10 -42.39
C LEU A 1036 1.55 -13.24 -43.66
N ASP A 1037 1.96 -11.97 -43.56
CA ASP A 1037 2.02 -11.04 -44.70
C ASP A 1037 3.12 -11.43 -45.72
N ASN A 1038 4.18 -12.10 -45.27
CA ASN A 1038 5.29 -12.59 -46.11
C ASN A 1038 4.96 -13.87 -46.92
N LEU A 1039 3.79 -14.50 -46.74
CA LEU A 1039 3.51 -15.83 -47.29
C LEU A 1039 3.37 -15.85 -48.82
N VAL A 1040 4.15 -16.72 -49.47
CA VAL A 1040 4.16 -16.89 -50.93
C VAL A 1040 3.37 -18.14 -51.34
N LEU A 1041 2.38 -17.96 -52.23
CA LEU A 1041 1.61 -19.05 -52.84
C LEU A 1041 2.46 -19.88 -53.80
N LYS A 1042 2.18 -21.18 -53.88
CA LYS A 1042 2.74 -22.08 -54.89
C LYS A 1042 2.26 -21.67 -56.31
N PRO A 1043 3.08 -21.88 -57.36
CA PRO A 1043 2.58 -21.81 -58.74
C PRO A 1043 1.53 -22.89 -59.00
N ALA A 1044 0.64 -22.67 -59.96
CA ALA A 1044 -0.25 -23.72 -60.46
C ALA A 1044 0.53 -24.83 -61.19
N ASP A 1045 -0.05 -26.03 -61.25
CA ASP A 1045 0.50 -27.16 -61.99
C ASP A 1045 0.06 -27.14 -63.46
N TYR A 1046 0.99 -26.78 -64.35
CA TYR A 1046 0.80 -26.80 -65.80
C TYR A 1046 1.12 -28.15 -66.45
N SER A 1047 1.45 -29.20 -65.68
CA SER A 1047 1.87 -30.51 -66.24
C SER A 1047 0.86 -31.08 -67.24
N ARG A 1048 -0.43 -30.98 -66.93
CA ARG A 1048 -1.53 -31.43 -67.79
C ARG A 1048 -1.72 -30.52 -69.03
N VAL A 1049 -1.47 -29.21 -68.91
CA VAL A 1049 -1.46 -28.29 -70.07
C VAL A 1049 -0.30 -28.66 -71.01
N ASN A 1050 0.89 -28.83 -70.45
CA ASN A 1050 2.10 -29.20 -71.19
C ASN A 1050 1.97 -30.59 -71.84
N GLU A 1051 1.28 -31.54 -71.21
CA GLU A 1051 0.92 -32.82 -71.82
C GLU A 1051 0.06 -32.64 -73.08
N GLN A 1052 -0.98 -31.79 -73.04
CA GLN A 1052 -1.81 -31.53 -74.23
C GLN A 1052 -1.09 -30.70 -75.30
N ILE A 1053 -0.14 -29.84 -74.93
CA ILE A 1053 0.74 -29.18 -75.92
C ILE A 1053 1.58 -30.22 -76.67
N ASN A 1054 2.01 -31.30 -76.00
CA ASN A 1054 2.77 -32.40 -76.62
C ASN A 1054 1.91 -33.37 -77.46
N THR A 1055 0.58 -33.27 -77.45
CA THR A 1055 -0.31 -34.08 -78.32
C THR A 1055 -0.78 -33.34 -79.58
N VAL A 1056 -0.35 -32.08 -79.79
CA VAL A 1056 -0.57 -31.33 -81.04
C VAL A 1056 0.09 -32.07 -82.22
N PRO A 1057 -0.64 -32.40 -83.30
CA PRO A 1057 -0.05 -33.12 -84.44
C PRO A 1057 1.09 -32.36 -85.12
N GLU A 1058 2.18 -33.05 -85.46
CA GLU A 1058 3.36 -32.45 -86.11
C GLU A 1058 3.05 -31.86 -87.50
N HIS A 1059 2.16 -32.51 -88.26
CA HIS A 1059 1.73 -32.10 -89.61
C HIS A 1059 0.36 -31.40 -89.59
N LEU A 1060 0.28 -30.18 -89.05
CA LEU A 1060 -0.95 -29.39 -89.04
C LEU A 1060 -1.46 -29.01 -90.44
N GLU A 1061 -0.59 -29.03 -91.46
CA GLU A 1061 -0.94 -28.76 -92.86
C GLU A 1061 -1.98 -29.73 -93.45
N TYR A 1062 -2.09 -30.94 -92.92
CA TYR A 1062 -3.09 -31.95 -93.32
C TYR A 1062 -4.51 -31.65 -92.80
N TYR A 1063 -4.66 -30.71 -91.85
CA TYR A 1063 -5.94 -30.35 -91.23
C TYR A 1063 -6.48 -29.03 -91.78
N THR A 1064 -7.77 -28.75 -91.58
CA THR A 1064 -8.38 -27.52 -92.09
C THR A 1064 -7.85 -26.28 -91.38
N ASP A 1065 -7.67 -25.21 -92.15
CA ASP A 1065 -7.10 -23.95 -91.66
C ASP A 1065 -7.99 -23.32 -90.57
N GLU A 1066 -9.30 -23.58 -90.57
CA GLU A 1066 -10.24 -23.14 -89.53
C GLU A 1066 -9.96 -23.81 -88.18
N THR A 1067 -9.87 -25.14 -88.15
CA THR A 1067 -9.61 -25.90 -86.92
C THR A 1067 -8.20 -25.64 -86.37
N VAL A 1068 -7.20 -25.48 -87.24
CA VAL A 1068 -5.82 -25.14 -86.84
C VAL A 1068 -5.72 -23.73 -86.24
N ASN A 1069 -6.45 -22.74 -86.78
CA ASN A 1069 -6.49 -21.40 -86.20
C ASN A 1069 -7.19 -21.36 -84.82
N ALA A 1070 -8.20 -22.19 -84.59
CA ALA A 1070 -8.85 -22.32 -83.28
C ALA A 1070 -7.87 -22.84 -82.21
N LEU A 1071 -7.09 -23.89 -82.52
CA LEU A 1071 -6.07 -24.43 -81.63
C LEU A 1071 -4.95 -23.41 -81.34
N ASN A 1072 -4.42 -22.74 -82.36
CA ASN A 1072 -3.39 -21.72 -82.20
C ASN A 1072 -3.84 -20.53 -81.34
N LYS A 1073 -5.13 -20.18 -81.37
CA LYS A 1073 -5.69 -19.12 -80.51
C LYS A 1073 -5.64 -19.49 -79.02
N ILE A 1074 -5.84 -20.78 -78.68
CA ILE A 1074 -5.78 -21.27 -77.30
C ILE A 1074 -4.32 -21.33 -76.83
N LEU A 1075 -3.43 -21.91 -77.64
CA LEU A 1075 -1.99 -22.01 -77.33
C LEU A 1075 -1.35 -20.65 -76.98
N ASN A 1076 -1.67 -19.59 -77.74
CA ASN A 1076 -1.16 -18.23 -77.49
C ASN A 1076 -1.89 -17.47 -76.36
N GLY A 1077 -2.92 -18.07 -75.74
CA GLY A 1077 -3.72 -17.47 -74.66
C GLY A 1077 -3.39 -17.99 -73.26
N ILE A 1078 -2.41 -18.90 -73.13
CA ILE A 1078 -2.05 -19.53 -71.85
C ILE A 1078 -1.19 -18.56 -71.03
N ASP A 1079 -1.73 -18.07 -69.92
CA ASP A 1079 -0.94 -17.40 -68.88
C ASP A 1079 -0.25 -18.47 -68.01
N TYR A 1080 1.06 -18.35 -67.87
CA TYR A 1080 1.91 -19.23 -67.05
C TYR A 1080 2.27 -18.62 -65.67
N GLY A 1081 1.84 -17.39 -65.40
CA GLY A 1081 2.11 -16.67 -64.14
C GLY A 1081 1.13 -17.01 -63.00
N LEU A 1082 0.13 -17.86 -63.24
CA LEU A 1082 -0.95 -18.11 -62.27
C LEU A 1082 -0.50 -19.00 -61.10
N ASP A 1083 -0.95 -18.64 -59.90
CA ASP A 1083 -0.76 -19.37 -58.65
C ASP A 1083 -1.77 -20.52 -58.47
N ILE A 1084 -1.52 -21.37 -57.48
CA ILE A 1084 -2.31 -22.57 -57.17
C ILE A 1084 -3.81 -22.31 -56.90
N THR A 1085 -4.19 -21.10 -56.48
CA THR A 1085 -5.62 -20.72 -56.32
C THR A 1085 -6.35 -20.53 -57.64
N LYS A 1086 -5.64 -20.66 -58.77
CA LYS A 1086 -6.16 -20.58 -60.14
C LYS A 1086 -6.02 -21.90 -60.90
N GLN A 1087 -5.80 -23.02 -60.21
CA GLN A 1087 -5.65 -24.33 -60.84
C GLN A 1087 -6.81 -24.68 -61.78
N GLU A 1088 -8.06 -24.33 -61.44
CA GLU A 1088 -9.22 -24.55 -62.33
C GLU A 1088 -9.10 -23.83 -63.69
N VAL A 1089 -8.42 -22.67 -63.74
CA VAL A 1089 -8.15 -21.93 -64.98
C VAL A 1089 -7.10 -22.65 -65.81
N VAL A 1090 -6.06 -23.17 -65.16
CA VAL A 1090 -4.98 -23.95 -65.79
C VAL A 1090 -5.49 -25.29 -66.32
N ASP A 1091 -6.30 -25.99 -65.54
CA ASP A 1091 -7.00 -27.21 -65.95
C ASP A 1091 -7.95 -26.94 -67.13
N SER A 1092 -8.61 -25.78 -67.16
CA SER A 1092 -9.43 -25.36 -68.29
C SER A 1092 -8.62 -25.09 -69.55
N TYR A 1093 -7.39 -24.56 -69.45
CA TYR A 1093 -6.50 -24.48 -70.62
C TYR A 1093 -6.19 -25.87 -71.18
N ALA A 1094 -5.93 -26.87 -70.32
CA ALA A 1094 -5.69 -28.24 -70.76
C ALA A 1094 -6.93 -28.85 -71.44
N GLU A 1095 -8.13 -28.66 -70.88
CA GLU A 1095 -9.38 -29.13 -71.49
C GLU A 1095 -9.68 -28.43 -72.82
N GLN A 1096 -9.44 -27.12 -72.92
CA GLN A 1096 -9.61 -26.35 -74.16
C GLN A 1096 -8.64 -26.84 -75.25
N LEU A 1097 -7.37 -27.09 -74.91
CA LEU A 1097 -6.39 -27.69 -75.83
C LEU A 1097 -6.84 -29.09 -76.28
N GLN A 1098 -7.19 -29.97 -75.34
CA GLN A 1098 -7.61 -31.34 -75.64
C GLN A 1098 -8.81 -31.37 -76.60
N ASN A 1099 -9.81 -30.51 -76.36
CA ASN A 1099 -10.98 -30.38 -77.22
C ASN A 1099 -10.62 -29.80 -78.61
N ALA A 1100 -9.76 -28.78 -78.68
CA ALA A 1100 -9.34 -28.18 -79.95
C ALA A 1100 -8.49 -29.13 -80.81
N ILE A 1101 -7.61 -29.93 -80.18
CA ILE A 1101 -6.84 -31.00 -80.85
C ILE A 1101 -7.78 -32.11 -81.35
N SER A 1102 -8.76 -32.52 -80.53
CA SER A 1102 -9.75 -33.53 -80.89
C SER A 1102 -10.72 -33.08 -82.00
N ALA A 1103 -10.86 -31.76 -82.19
CA ALA A 1103 -11.69 -31.14 -83.23
C ALA A 1103 -10.91 -30.77 -84.50
N LEU A 1104 -9.66 -31.21 -84.67
CA LEU A 1104 -8.89 -31.00 -85.90
C LEU A 1104 -9.47 -31.88 -87.04
N GLU A 1105 -10.10 -31.25 -88.03
CA GLU A 1105 -10.65 -31.95 -89.20
C GLU A 1105 -9.59 -32.09 -90.30
N TYR A 1106 -9.41 -33.31 -90.84
CA TYR A 1106 -8.51 -33.54 -91.97
C TYR A 1106 -9.07 -32.94 -93.28
N LYS A 1107 -8.18 -32.40 -94.12
CA LYS A 1107 -8.48 -32.04 -95.51
C LYS A 1107 -8.87 -33.30 -96.31
N PRO A 1108 -9.81 -33.20 -97.29
CA PRO A 1108 -10.21 -34.34 -98.11
C PRO A 1108 -9.05 -34.85 -98.98
N ALA A 1109 -9.13 -36.11 -99.43
CA ALA A 1109 -8.25 -36.63 -100.48
C ALA A 1109 -8.49 -35.91 -101.81
N ASP A 1110 -7.47 -35.85 -102.66
CA ASP A 1110 -7.60 -35.41 -104.05
C ASP A 1110 -8.15 -36.56 -104.92
N TYR A 1111 -9.39 -36.40 -105.37
CA TYR A 1111 -10.08 -37.35 -106.25
C TYR A 1111 -9.92 -37.02 -107.75
N ALA A 1112 -9.17 -35.98 -108.12
CA ALA A 1112 -9.16 -35.45 -109.48
C ALA A 1112 -8.71 -36.45 -110.56
N GLU A 1113 -7.85 -37.42 -110.23
CA GLU A 1113 -7.50 -38.53 -111.15
C GLU A 1113 -8.45 -39.73 -111.03
N TYR A 1114 -8.98 -40.01 -109.83
CA TYR A 1114 -9.99 -41.07 -109.61
C TYR A 1114 -11.24 -40.84 -110.44
N ASP A 1115 -11.80 -39.62 -110.39
CA ASP A 1115 -12.99 -39.25 -111.13
C ASP A 1115 -12.77 -39.34 -112.65
N LYS A 1116 -11.56 -39.03 -113.13
CA LYS A 1116 -11.18 -39.20 -114.54
C LYS A 1116 -11.12 -40.68 -114.94
N ALA A 1117 -10.54 -41.55 -114.09
CA ALA A 1117 -10.50 -42.99 -114.33
C ALA A 1117 -11.92 -43.60 -114.34
N VAL A 1118 -12.76 -43.23 -113.37
CA VAL A 1118 -14.17 -43.64 -113.29
C VAL A 1118 -14.97 -43.16 -114.51
N ALA A 1119 -14.75 -41.92 -114.97
CA ALA A 1119 -15.38 -41.39 -116.18
C ALA A 1119 -14.90 -42.11 -117.45
N LYS A 1120 -13.59 -42.40 -117.59
CA LYS A 1120 -13.03 -43.19 -118.70
C LYS A 1120 -13.68 -44.58 -118.77
N ALA A 1121 -13.82 -45.27 -117.63
CA ALA A 1121 -14.46 -46.60 -117.58
C ALA A 1121 -15.94 -46.57 -117.98
N LYS A 1122 -16.70 -45.60 -117.46
CA LYS A 1122 -18.15 -45.46 -117.72
C LYS A 1122 -18.49 -45.01 -119.15
N GLY A 1123 -17.51 -44.51 -119.91
CA GLY A 1123 -17.68 -44.08 -121.30
C GLY A 1123 -17.56 -45.18 -122.36
N LEU A 1124 -17.28 -46.43 -121.98
CA LEU A 1124 -16.99 -47.53 -122.90
C LEU A 1124 -18.25 -48.33 -123.29
N ASP A 1125 -18.31 -48.72 -124.57
CA ASP A 1125 -19.42 -49.47 -125.16
C ASP A 1125 -19.22 -50.98 -125.01
N LYS A 1126 -19.76 -51.55 -123.92
CA LYS A 1126 -19.47 -52.93 -123.52
C LYS A 1126 -19.93 -54.03 -124.48
N GLU A 1127 -20.81 -53.76 -125.45
CA GLU A 1127 -21.22 -54.78 -126.43
C GLU A 1127 -20.14 -55.09 -127.48
N LYS A 1128 -19.13 -54.21 -127.66
CA LYS A 1128 -17.99 -54.44 -128.57
C LYS A 1128 -16.97 -55.44 -128.03
N TYR A 1129 -16.80 -55.45 -126.70
CA TYR A 1129 -15.78 -56.23 -126.02
C TYR A 1129 -16.20 -57.69 -125.82
N VAL A 1130 -15.22 -58.58 -125.65
CA VAL A 1130 -15.41 -60.03 -125.47
C VAL A 1130 -15.81 -60.36 -124.03
N ASP A 1131 -15.17 -59.71 -123.06
CA ASP A 1131 -15.54 -59.67 -121.64
C ASP A 1131 -15.33 -58.22 -121.14
N PHE A 1132 -16.13 -57.79 -120.18
CA PHE A 1132 -16.11 -56.46 -119.57
C PHE A 1132 -16.21 -56.51 -118.02
N SER A 1133 -16.35 -57.71 -117.45
CA SER A 1133 -16.70 -57.96 -116.04
C SER A 1133 -15.67 -57.39 -115.05
N GLN A 1134 -14.38 -57.40 -115.39
CA GLN A 1134 -13.31 -56.88 -114.54
C GLN A 1134 -13.35 -55.34 -114.41
N VAL A 1135 -13.85 -54.59 -115.41
CA VAL A 1135 -14.07 -53.14 -115.29
C VAL A 1135 -15.26 -52.83 -114.40
N GLU A 1136 -16.36 -53.57 -114.54
CA GLU A 1136 -17.53 -53.44 -113.64
C GLU A 1136 -17.18 -53.79 -112.19
N LYS A 1137 -16.22 -54.70 -111.96
CA LYS A 1137 -15.69 -55.03 -110.64
C LYS A 1137 -14.86 -53.90 -110.02
N GLU A 1138 -13.87 -53.36 -110.74
CA GLU A 1138 -13.02 -52.29 -110.16
C GLU A 1138 -13.74 -50.94 -110.02
N LEU A 1139 -14.80 -50.71 -110.81
CA LEU A 1139 -15.75 -49.61 -110.61
C LEU A 1139 -16.66 -49.78 -109.38
N ALA A 1140 -16.76 -50.98 -108.78
CA ALA A 1140 -17.59 -51.27 -107.62
C ALA A 1140 -16.85 -51.14 -106.28
N VAL A 1141 -15.56 -50.79 -106.30
CA VAL A 1141 -14.77 -50.53 -105.09
C VAL A 1141 -14.99 -49.09 -104.62
N ASP A 1142 -15.65 -48.95 -103.47
CA ASP A 1142 -15.93 -47.65 -102.86
C ASP A 1142 -14.70 -47.11 -102.10
N VAL A 1143 -14.12 -46.05 -102.66
CA VAL A 1143 -13.09 -45.22 -102.02
C VAL A 1143 -13.60 -43.82 -101.68
N GLY A 1144 -14.91 -43.62 -101.58
CA GLY A 1144 -15.52 -42.35 -101.15
C GLY A 1144 -15.19 -41.99 -99.69
N GLY A 1145 -15.23 -40.70 -99.38
CA GLY A 1145 -15.07 -40.18 -98.02
C GLY A 1145 -13.66 -40.30 -97.42
N ARG A 1146 -12.64 -40.59 -98.23
CA ARG A 1146 -11.23 -40.62 -97.81
C ARG A 1146 -10.69 -39.20 -97.61
N ASN A 1147 -9.89 -39.03 -96.55
CA ASN A 1147 -9.16 -37.80 -96.29
C ASN A 1147 -7.71 -37.89 -96.79
N ILE A 1148 -6.95 -36.80 -96.71
CA ILE A 1148 -5.59 -36.69 -97.25
C ILE A 1148 -4.60 -37.75 -96.73
N THR A 1149 -4.81 -38.30 -95.53
CA THR A 1149 -3.97 -39.40 -94.98
C THR A 1149 -4.20 -40.75 -95.69
N GLN A 1150 -5.27 -40.88 -96.46
CA GLN A 1150 -5.69 -42.08 -97.18
C GLN A 1150 -5.60 -41.92 -98.70
N GLN A 1151 -4.86 -40.91 -99.19
CA GLN A 1151 -4.67 -40.63 -100.61
C GLN A 1151 -4.21 -41.87 -101.41
N GLU A 1152 -3.32 -42.68 -100.82
CA GLU A 1152 -2.79 -43.88 -101.47
C GLU A 1152 -3.89 -44.92 -101.81
N GLU A 1153 -4.99 -45.00 -101.04
CA GLU A 1153 -6.13 -45.87 -101.37
C GLU A 1153 -6.88 -45.37 -102.62
N VAL A 1154 -7.09 -44.04 -102.72
CA VAL A 1154 -7.74 -43.38 -103.86
C VAL A 1154 -6.87 -43.54 -105.12
N ASP A 1155 -5.56 -43.32 -105.00
CA ASP A 1155 -4.58 -43.49 -106.06
C ASP A 1155 -4.48 -44.96 -106.52
N LEU A 1156 -4.50 -45.93 -105.60
CA LEU A 1156 -4.51 -47.36 -105.96
C LEU A 1156 -5.76 -47.72 -106.75
N GLN A 1157 -6.95 -47.29 -106.31
CA GLN A 1157 -8.18 -47.67 -107.02
C GLN A 1157 -8.32 -46.94 -108.36
N THR A 1158 -7.84 -45.70 -108.45
CA THR A 1158 -7.64 -45.00 -109.74
C THR A 1158 -6.84 -45.85 -110.71
N LYS A 1159 -5.70 -46.38 -110.24
CA LYS A 1159 -4.79 -47.21 -111.02
C LYS A 1159 -5.38 -48.58 -111.37
N ALA A 1160 -6.15 -49.20 -110.47
CA ALA A 1160 -6.85 -50.46 -110.70
C ALA A 1160 -7.94 -50.32 -111.77
N ILE A 1161 -8.74 -49.26 -111.72
CA ILE A 1161 -9.76 -48.95 -112.73
C ILE A 1161 -9.11 -48.72 -114.10
N LEU A 1162 -8.04 -47.93 -114.17
CA LEU A 1162 -7.30 -47.71 -115.43
C LEU A 1162 -6.72 -49.02 -116.00
N ALA A 1163 -6.09 -49.85 -115.16
CA ALA A 1163 -5.56 -51.14 -115.58
C ALA A 1163 -6.63 -52.14 -116.03
N ALA A 1164 -7.84 -52.09 -115.46
CA ALA A 1164 -8.97 -52.90 -115.90
C ALA A 1164 -9.51 -52.44 -117.27
N ILE A 1165 -9.57 -51.13 -117.53
CA ILE A 1165 -9.97 -50.58 -118.84
C ILE A 1165 -9.00 -51.02 -119.93
N ASP A 1166 -7.70 -50.91 -119.67
CA ASP A 1166 -6.65 -51.14 -120.67
C ASP A 1166 -6.44 -52.66 -120.97
N ALA A 1167 -7.24 -53.54 -120.36
CA ALA A 1167 -7.19 -55.00 -120.51
C ALA A 1167 -8.35 -55.61 -121.33
N LEU A 1168 -9.20 -54.77 -121.96
CA LEU A 1168 -10.38 -55.22 -122.73
C LEU A 1168 -10.04 -55.63 -124.18
N GLU A 1169 -10.57 -56.75 -124.67
CA GLU A 1169 -10.44 -57.21 -126.07
C GLU A 1169 -11.73 -56.99 -126.89
N GLU A 1170 -11.62 -56.53 -128.15
CA GLU A 1170 -12.75 -56.35 -129.08
C GLU A 1170 -12.96 -57.53 -130.04
N LYS A 1171 -14.18 -57.68 -130.59
CA LYS A 1171 -14.55 -58.76 -131.53
C LYS A 1171 -13.95 -58.53 -132.93
N PRO A 1172 -13.46 -59.57 -133.64
CA PRO A 1172 -12.40 -59.40 -134.64
C PRO A 1172 -12.81 -59.10 -136.10
N GLN A 1173 -12.03 -58.23 -136.75
CA GLN A 1173 -11.57 -58.36 -138.14
C GLN A 1173 -10.10 -57.89 -138.26
N GLU A 1174 -9.44 -58.02 -139.42
CA GLU A 1174 -8.00 -58.33 -139.51
C GLU A 1174 -6.98 -57.14 -139.54
N GLN A 1175 -6.05 -57.09 -138.56
CA GLN A 1175 -4.56 -56.89 -138.66
C GLN A 1175 -3.88 -55.60 -139.26
N PRO A 1176 -2.56 -55.30 -139.06
CA PRO A 1176 -1.59 -55.55 -137.92
C PRO A 1176 -0.47 -54.44 -137.66
N ILE A 1177 0.53 -54.69 -136.73
CA ILE A 1177 2.01 -54.27 -136.67
C ILE A 1177 2.64 -53.27 -135.58
N ILE A 1178 3.41 -53.80 -134.57
CA ILE A 1178 4.81 -53.52 -133.98
C ILE A 1178 5.28 -52.32 -133.02
N ASN A 1179 5.62 -52.62 -131.70
CA ASN A 1179 6.81 -52.38 -130.73
C ASN A 1179 7.68 -51.06 -130.52
N PRO A 1180 8.65 -50.87 -129.51
CA PRO A 1180 8.82 -51.19 -128.01
C PRO A 1180 9.76 -50.28 -127.04
N GLU A 1181 9.96 -50.64 -125.71
CA GLU A 1181 11.17 -50.50 -124.72
C GLU A 1181 11.58 -49.19 -123.88
N GLN A 1182 12.38 -49.04 -122.74
CA GLN A 1182 13.04 -49.83 -121.58
C GLN A 1182 13.71 -48.96 -120.38
N ASP A 1183 13.98 -49.51 -119.13
CA ASP A 1183 15.02 -49.23 -118.00
C ASP A 1183 15.18 -47.92 -117.09
N LYS A 1184 15.96 -47.69 -115.95
CA LYS A 1184 16.58 -48.31 -114.65
C LYS A 1184 17.44 -47.21 -113.82
N THR A 1185 18.17 -47.19 -112.63
CA THR A 1185 18.41 -47.73 -111.19
C THR A 1185 19.69 -47.04 -110.50
N SER A 1186 20.22 -47.00 -109.22
CA SER A 1186 19.96 -47.23 -107.71
C SER A 1186 21.24 -47.01 -106.75
N GLY A 1187 21.23 -46.73 -105.39
CA GLY A 1187 22.47 -46.62 -104.46
C GLY A 1187 22.38 -46.32 -102.89
N ASN A 1188 23.46 -46.47 -102.01
CA ASN A 1188 23.45 -46.59 -100.47
C ASN A 1188 24.83 -46.32 -99.65
N ILE A 1189 24.94 -46.39 -98.24
CA ILE A 1189 26.13 -46.73 -97.27
C ILE A 1189 26.57 -45.81 -96.01
N ALA A 1190 27.30 -46.34 -94.96
CA ALA A 1190 27.95 -45.76 -93.69
C ALA A 1190 29.23 -46.61 -93.18
N PRO A 1191 29.90 -46.63 -91.93
CA PRO A 1191 29.91 -45.93 -90.58
C PRO A 1191 31.32 -45.77 -89.77
N ASP A 1192 31.38 -45.72 -88.38
CA ASP A 1192 32.44 -46.15 -87.35
C ASP A 1192 33.18 -45.19 -86.27
N LYS A 1193 34.22 -45.65 -85.45
CA LYS A 1193 34.40 -45.31 -83.96
C LYS A 1193 35.86 -44.99 -83.29
N PRO A 1194 36.37 -45.35 -82.02
CA PRO A 1194 37.13 -44.42 -81.06
C PRO A 1194 38.43 -44.85 -80.20
N SER A 1195 39.01 -43.97 -79.30
CA SER A 1195 39.64 -44.18 -77.91
C SER A 1195 41.05 -43.60 -77.45
N LYS A 1196 41.28 -43.46 -76.10
CA LYS A 1196 42.54 -43.32 -75.25
C LYS A 1196 43.09 -41.95 -74.68
N ASN A 1197 44.17 -41.97 -73.85
CA ASN A 1197 44.48 -41.06 -72.68
C ASN A 1197 46.01 -40.65 -72.50
N GLU A 1198 46.35 -39.79 -71.51
CA GLU A 1198 47.67 -39.31 -70.97
C GLU A 1198 48.20 -37.88 -71.35
N SER A 1199 49.34 -37.42 -70.79
CA SER A 1199 49.47 -36.05 -70.17
C SER A 1199 50.87 -35.34 -70.14
N VAL A 1200 50.96 -34.20 -69.40
CA VAL A 1200 52.13 -33.48 -68.78
C VAL A 1200 52.88 -32.34 -69.57
N ILE A 1201 53.32 -31.27 -68.84
CA ILE A 1201 54.63 -30.49 -68.91
C ILE A 1201 54.57 -28.91 -68.85
N SER A 1202 54.89 -28.32 -67.67
CA SER A 1202 55.89 -27.22 -67.37
C SER A 1202 55.77 -25.75 -67.87
N PRO A 1203 56.58 -24.75 -67.36
CA PRO A 1203 57.14 -24.55 -65.98
C PRO A 1203 57.29 -23.05 -65.51
N ILE A 1204 58.01 -22.82 -64.38
CA ILE A 1204 58.71 -21.56 -63.90
C ILE A 1204 57.79 -20.47 -63.28
N THR A 1205 58.07 -19.70 -62.19
CA THR A 1205 58.95 -19.70 -60.96
C THR A 1205 58.37 -18.63 -59.98
N GLY A 1206 58.71 -18.48 -58.68
CA GLY A 1206 59.61 -19.23 -57.77
C GLY A 1206 60.40 -18.32 -56.78
N SER A 1207 60.71 -18.82 -55.57
CA SER A 1207 61.55 -18.25 -54.48
C SER A 1207 60.96 -17.05 -53.69
N GLU A 1208 60.86 -17.04 -52.34
CA GLU A 1208 61.22 -17.99 -51.25
C GLU A 1208 60.03 -18.13 -50.24
N THR A 1209 60.06 -18.60 -48.97
CA THR A 1209 61.12 -18.97 -47.99
C THR A 1209 60.65 -20.03 -46.95
N TYR A 1210 61.58 -20.39 -46.06
CA TYR A 1210 61.56 -21.34 -44.92
C TYR A 1210 60.74 -20.87 -43.67
N THR A 1211 60.23 -21.70 -42.72
CA THR A 1211 60.29 -23.16 -42.49
C THR A 1211 59.10 -23.69 -41.64
N GLY A 1212 58.61 -24.91 -41.92
CA GLY A 1212 58.12 -25.94 -40.95
C GLY A 1212 56.93 -25.66 -40.00
N VAL A 1213 56.35 -26.62 -39.26
CA VAL A 1213 55.90 -28.01 -39.54
C VAL A 1213 55.19 -28.58 -38.28
N PHE A 1214 53.97 -29.11 -38.44
CA PHE A 1214 53.26 -30.08 -37.56
C PHE A 1214 52.70 -29.73 -36.14
N THR A 1215 51.56 -30.38 -35.85
CA THR A 1215 51.03 -30.92 -34.55
C THR A 1215 50.40 -30.07 -33.43
N ALA A 1216 49.07 -30.27 -33.29
CA ALA A 1216 48.37 -30.88 -32.14
C ALA A 1216 47.87 -30.09 -30.90
N LEU A 1217 46.63 -30.46 -30.52
CA LEU A 1217 46.00 -30.53 -29.19
C LEU A 1217 45.64 -29.28 -28.34
N ALA A 1218 44.40 -29.35 -27.79
CA ALA A 1218 43.98 -29.01 -26.42
C ALA A 1218 43.49 -27.58 -26.03
N ALA A 1219 42.23 -27.56 -25.54
CA ALA A 1219 41.75 -26.99 -24.25
C ALA A 1219 41.39 -25.48 -24.08
N LEU A 1220 40.10 -25.29 -23.73
CA LEU A 1220 39.52 -24.48 -22.63
C LEU A 1220 39.36 -22.93 -22.65
N SER A 1221 38.18 -22.54 -22.14
CA SER A 1221 37.80 -21.35 -21.32
C SER A 1221 37.62 -19.92 -21.91
N PHE A 1222 36.36 -19.46 -21.82
CA PHE A 1222 35.83 -18.17 -21.29
C PHE A 1222 36.11 -16.77 -21.90
N ALA A 1223 35.02 -15.99 -21.91
CA ALA A 1223 34.87 -14.56 -21.54
C ALA A 1223 35.20 -13.38 -22.52
N THR A 1224 34.13 -12.86 -23.15
CA THR A 1224 33.59 -11.47 -23.02
C THR A 1224 34.36 -10.22 -23.56
N VAL A 1225 33.59 -9.14 -23.84
CA VAL A 1225 33.93 -7.68 -23.87
C VAL A 1225 34.08 -6.94 -25.23
N LEU A 1226 32.96 -6.36 -25.68
CA LEU A 1226 32.69 -4.96 -26.15
C LEU A 1226 33.39 -4.26 -27.37
N LEU A 1227 32.50 -3.60 -28.15
CA LEU A 1227 32.60 -2.25 -28.80
C LEU A 1227 33.56 -1.99 -29.99
N VAL A 1228 33.09 -1.16 -30.96
CA VAL A 1228 33.50 0.27 -31.15
C VAL A 1228 33.03 0.87 -32.52
N ARG A 1229 32.13 1.88 -32.46
CA ARG A 1229 31.89 2.98 -33.45
C ARG A 1229 31.31 2.58 -34.86
N LYS A 1230 30.82 3.49 -35.73
CA LYS A 1230 31.17 4.93 -35.93
C LYS A 1230 30.16 5.80 -36.74
N LYS A 1231 29.60 6.85 -36.12
CA LYS A 1231 29.19 8.16 -36.72
C LYS A 1231 28.07 8.14 -37.80
N LYS A 1232 27.43 9.26 -38.19
CA LYS A 1232 27.77 10.69 -37.97
C LYS A 1232 26.55 11.62 -37.83
N ASP A 1233 26.74 12.62 -36.97
CA ASP A 1233 26.10 13.93 -36.80
C ASP A 1233 25.15 14.41 -37.92
N ASN A 1234 23.98 14.93 -37.53
CA ASN A 1234 23.76 16.39 -37.51
C ASN A 1234 22.79 16.82 -36.40
#